data_AF-A0A1A0HEQ5-F1
#
_entry.id   AF-A0A1A0HEQ5-F1
#
_cell.length_a   1.000
_cell.length_b   1.000
_cell.length_c   1.000
_cell.angle_alpha   90.00
_cell.angle_beta   90.00
_cell.angle_gamma   90.00
#
_symmetry.space_group_name_H-M   'P 1'
#
loop_
_entity.id
_entity.type
_entity.pdbx_description
1 polymer ?
#
loop_
_entity_poly.entity_id
_entity_poly.type
_entity_poly.pdbx_seq_one_letter_code
_entity_poly.pdbx_strand_id
1 'polypeptide(L)'
;MLRAHSLSNETPIHPPLSKFKEIINKPVLSRPSQPDNPSQPRRSGHTPDAAAGRASRARAAYMAAPPPDSARRPLLTGSTMPSRQFLDRQTRLIDLFLEELAQVAAADGANFNNTKQFDALLRHLELTVAAPAFSSVPSENILHILLTLAARSPAANWSHDLLGGFAGDASAYMRQVNRAYDAALHKASLQQRSVSVLRRYLAVVRGPRAPAADALRKNIHSVLLAFHRPDVALSFRGYRRPVLQRKSKAGAWAQGGVLAGDFLAGHFLAGDLAGDFLGGEALAGRAVEIISDSEDSDALEEPLGQADIAQHAYALGGPAPEAPFSALGLNTSGLGGAAPLFRQMPHLLAGGTPEPPGLRPKRPRAASPGWKRIQVFDDHVVLHKLLAAADYDVWSLLKWAFWCAHTSSEYQTFLFNAGLTHVHHVYRATGAFLELFFAFCHAELAASIADGRPRAAAIARLLGTLGPRHDWHDRAALYVFAGLGRAWHDKPYPCFPRELVLTKNDPAVLSSRCKTTCVNDDNSHSMGLRAHVVLLLFHYEHALGGAAAGRGLMRHVLRRLASVPLVYLEAFLGHMQTELAAGGEPGLGTAPLQALDAQLGFAVLCEVTGTVFSMEAFCGPAFVLQTARVLLDGRLYRSVVDDVTFGCVDDFAAQWRRVMAVAEWLFGRALEDAVHGKPAAQADCVFVVKSARCADELAAACYAEYLESRYEDSDLIPETAFTLTRAEIEQWRPAGVCTFADLARFKLSGRLQR
;
A
#
# COMPACT_ATOMS: atom_id res chain seq x y z
N MET A 1 -0.89 11.55 26.55
CA MET A 1 -1.00 11.38 28.01
C MET A 1 -1.66 12.62 28.57
N LEU A 2 -2.82 12.50 29.21
CA LEU A 2 -3.59 13.62 29.77
C LEU A 2 -3.60 13.53 31.30
N ARG A 3 -3.20 14.61 31.97
CA ARG A 3 -3.70 14.98 33.30
C ARG A 3 -3.59 16.50 33.47
N ALA A 4 -4.62 17.07 34.06
CA ALA A 4 -4.87 18.51 34.13
C ALA A 4 -4.17 19.18 35.32
N HIS A 5 -4.09 20.51 35.28
CA HIS A 5 -4.31 21.35 36.45
C HIS A 5 -4.93 22.69 36.03
N SER A 6 -6.03 23.06 36.70
CA SER A 6 -6.68 24.37 36.60
C SER A 6 -6.75 25.00 37.99
N LEU A 7 -6.29 26.25 38.12
CA LEU A 7 -6.57 27.23 39.18
C LEU A 7 -5.99 28.58 38.67
N SER A 8 -6.54 29.78 38.92
CA SER A 8 -7.91 30.26 39.15
C SER A 8 -7.84 31.79 39.24
N ASN A 9 -8.83 32.51 38.68
CA ASN A 9 -9.23 33.91 38.97
C ASN A 9 -8.17 35.04 38.93
N GLU A 10 -8.41 36.06 38.08
CA GLU A 10 -8.72 37.44 38.55
C GLU A 10 -9.18 38.35 37.39
N THR A 11 -10.05 39.32 37.71
CA THR A 11 -10.67 40.32 36.80
C THR A 11 -11.09 41.54 37.63
N PRO A 12 -11.39 42.71 37.05
CA PRO A 12 -10.71 43.43 35.95
C PRO A 12 -10.48 44.92 36.30
N ILE A 13 -9.65 45.66 35.56
CA ILE A 13 -9.59 47.14 35.65
C ILE A 13 -9.51 47.80 34.25
N HIS A 14 -10.52 48.60 33.94
CA HIS A 14 -10.53 49.72 32.98
C HIS A 14 -10.66 51.04 33.80
N PRO A 15 -10.61 52.29 33.24
CA PRO A 15 -10.47 52.79 31.85
C PRO A 15 -9.27 53.80 31.78
N PRO A 16 -9.15 54.88 30.94
CA PRO A 16 -10.04 55.41 29.89
C PRO A 16 -9.43 55.93 28.56
N LEU A 17 -10.36 56.33 27.68
CA LEU A 17 -10.22 56.93 26.35
C LEU A 17 -9.41 58.25 26.29
N SER A 18 -8.76 58.52 25.14
CA SER A 18 -8.97 59.79 24.40
C SER A 18 -8.37 59.85 22.97
N LYS A 19 -9.25 60.16 22.00
CA LYS A 19 -9.13 61.06 20.82
C LYS A 19 -7.73 61.36 20.21
N PHE A 20 -7.60 61.26 18.87
CA PHE A 20 -7.40 62.45 18.01
C PHE A 20 -7.63 62.23 16.49
N LYS A 21 -7.77 63.37 15.79
CA LYS A 21 -8.05 63.65 14.35
C LYS A 21 -6.78 64.26 13.68
N GLU A 22 -6.58 64.47 12.36
CA GLU A 22 -7.24 64.10 11.09
C GLU A 22 -6.34 64.55 9.90
N ILE A 23 -6.45 63.90 8.73
CA ILE A 23 -6.08 64.44 7.38
C ILE A 23 -4.52 64.62 7.17
N ILE A 24 -3.90 64.29 6.02
CA ILE A 24 -3.77 65.07 4.76
C ILE A 24 -3.38 64.17 3.55
N ASN A 25 -3.75 64.65 2.36
CA ASN A 25 -3.64 64.04 1.03
C ASN A 25 -2.26 64.14 0.32
N LYS A 26 -1.99 63.11 -0.52
CA LYS A 26 -1.45 63.15 -1.91
C LYS A 26 0.07 63.33 -2.22
N PRO A 27 0.52 62.93 -3.45
CA PRO A 27 1.90 62.49 -3.74
C PRO A 27 2.67 63.36 -4.76
N VAL A 28 3.99 63.11 -4.92
CA VAL A 28 4.80 63.59 -6.07
C VAL A 28 5.82 62.54 -6.54
N LEU A 29 6.06 62.55 -7.86
CA LEU A 29 6.93 61.72 -8.71
C LEU A 29 8.44 61.69 -8.34
N SER A 30 9.14 60.62 -8.74
CA SER A 30 10.39 60.72 -9.53
C SER A 30 10.90 59.40 -10.14
N ARG A 31 11.17 59.42 -11.46
CA ARG A 31 12.21 58.64 -12.19
C ARG A 31 13.54 59.44 -12.13
N PRO A 32 14.71 59.00 -12.66
CA PRO A 32 15.08 57.79 -13.44
C PRO A 32 16.23 56.99 -12.75
N SER A 33 16.87 55.93 -13.27
CA SER A 33 17.69 55.88 -14.51
C SER A 33 18.39 54.52 -14.69
N GLN A 34 18.72 54.21 -15.95
CA GLN A 34 19.75 53.23 -16.41
C GLN A 34 21.17 53.80 -16.12
N PRO A 35 22.31 53.06 -16.21
CA PRO A 35 22.61 52.19 -17.37
C PRO A 35 23.60 50.99 -17.18
N ASP A 36 23.93 50.40 -18.33
CA ASP A 36 25.20 49.79 -18.76
C ASP A 36 25.76 48.42 -18.29
N ASN A 37 25.97 47.61 -19.33
CA ASN A 37 26.95 46.52 -19.51
C ASN A 37 28.39 47.05 -19.30
N PRO A 38 29.43 46.22 -18.98
CA PRO A 38 30.04 45.44 -20.07
C PRO A 38 30.85 44.16 -19.72
N SER A 39 31.07 43.35 -20.78
CA SER A 39 32.29 42.59 -21.14
C SER A 39 33.11 41.75 -20.12
N GLN A 40 33.28 40.47 -20.50
CA GLN A 40 34.52 39.64 -20.50
C GLN A 40 35.87 40.43 -20.38
N PRO A 41 37.00 39.87 -19.83
CA PRO A 41 37.58 38.65 -20.45
C PRO A 41 38.59 37.74 -19.66
N ARG A 42 38.93 36.63 -20.36
CA ARG A 42 40.27 35.99 -20.54
C ARG A 42 40.89 35.02 -19.52
N ARG A 43 41.60 34.06 -20.14
CA ARG A 43 42.46 32.99 -19.58
C ARG A 43 43.90 33.48 -19.31
N SER A 44 44.52 32.93 -18.27
CA SER A 44 45.92 32.46 -18.14
C SER A 44 46.23 32.36 -16.62
N GLY A 45 47.00 31.44 -16.06
CA GLY A 45 48.00 30.50 -16.59
C GLY A 45 49.12 30.36 -15.53
N HIS A 46 49.89 29.26 -15.58
CA HIS A 46 51.09 28.97 -14.76
C HIS A 46 50.96 28.62 -13.26
N THR A 47 51.28 27.35 -13.01
CA THR A 47 52.03 26.77 -11.87
C THR A 47 53.41 27.45 -11.68
N PRO A 48 54.07 27.42 -10.49
CA PRO A 48 54.79 26.20 -10.05
C PRO A 48 54.88 25.89 -8.54
N ASP A 49 55.04 24.59 -8.27
CA ASP A 49 55.88 23.87 -7.30
C ASP A 49 56.37 24.43 -5.94
N ALA A 50 56.58 23.42 -5.07
CA ALA A 50 57.49 23.36 -3.93
C ALA A 50 57.11 24.12 -2.64
N ALA A 51 57.58 23.73 -1.44
CA ALA A 51 57.93 22.42 -0.87
C ALA A 51 58.29 22.65 0.62
N ALA A 52 58.12 21.63 1.48
CA ALA A 52 58.75 21.48 2.80
C ALA A 52 58.53 22.57 3.89
N GLY A 53 58.06 22.14 5.07
CA GLY A 53 57.99 22.98 6.27
C GLY A 53 57.58 22.19 7.51
N ARG A 54 58.54 21.55 8.20
CA ARG A 54 58.30 20.84 9.47
C ARG A 54 58.26 21.81 10.65
N ALA A 55 57.41 21.54 11.65
CA ALA A 55 57.62 21.75 13.11
C ALA A 55 56.25 21.77 13.83
N SER A 56 55.79 20.66 14.39
CA SER A 56 56.05 20.23 15.78
C SER A 56 55.34 21.06 16.87
N ARG A 57 54.36 20.45 17.54
CA ARG A 57 54.19 20.53 19.00
C ARG A 57 53.60 19.22 19.50
N ALA A 58 54.06 18.77 20.67
CA ALA A 58 53.80 17.45 21.22
C ALA A 58 53.34 17.53 22.68
N ARG A 59 52.98 16.36 23.23
CA ARG A 59 52.52 16.08 24.61
C ARG A 59 51.06 16.41 24.92
N ALA A 60 50.38 15.67 25.80
CA ALA A 60 50.55 14.28 26.27
C ALA A 60 49.36 13.93 27.17
N ALA A 61 48.83 12.71 27.08
CA ALA A 61 48.04 12.10 28.14
C ALA A 61 48.21 10.58 28.10
N TYR A 62 48.37 9.98 29.27
CA TYR A 62 48.72 8.58 29.52
C TYR A 62 47.45 7.79 29.90
N MET A 63 47.35 6.51 29.50
CA MET A 63 47.04 5.33 30.35
C MET A 63 46.43 4.13 29.59
N ALA A 64 46.73 2.93 30.11
CA ALA A 64 46.08 1.63 29.86
C ALA A 64 46.18 1.01 28.44
N ALA A 65 47.21 0.18 28.25
CA ALA A 65 47.22 -0.87 27.20
C ALA A 65 46.85 -2.24 27.82
N PRO A 66 46.02 -3.07 27.16
CA PRO A 66 45.83 -4.49 27.52
C PRO A 66 46.98 -5.36 26.93
N PRO A 67 47.21 -6.57 27.46
CA PRO A 67 48.36 -7.40 27.10
C PRO A 67 48.22 -8.07 25.71
N PRO A 68 49.34 -8.37 25.03
CA PRO A 68 49.38 -9.22 23.85
C PRO A 68 49.30 -10.72 24.21
N ASP A 69 49.22 -11.56 23.18
CA ASP A 69 49.33 -13.03 23.20
C ASP A 69 48.23 -13.83 23.90
N SER A 70 47.14 -14.03 23.15
CA SER A 70 46.57 -15.37 23.02
C SER A 70 46.24 -15.70 21.56
N ALA A 71 46.75 -16.85 21.12
CA ALA A 71 46.61 -17.51 19.82
C ALA A 71 45.63 -16.89 18.79
N ARG A 72 46.19 -16.24 17.75
CA ARG A 72 45.50 -16.10 16.44
C ARG A 72 45.27 -17.49 15.84
N ARG A 73 44.16 -18.15 16.17
CA ARG A 73 43.60 -19.18 15.31
C ARG A 73 43.28 -18.53 13.95
N PRO A 74 43.72 -19.10 12.81
CA PRO A 74 43.26 -18.62 11.52
C PRO A 74 41.75 -18.85 11.44
N LEU A 75 40.98 -17.76 11.43
CA LEU A 75 39.57 -17.82 11.10
C LEU A 75 39.47 -18.39 9.68
N LEU A 76 38.85 -19.56 9.56
CA LEU A 76 38.54 -20.24 8.28
C LEU A 76 37.49 -19.43 7.52
N THR A 77 37.90 -18.26 7.03
CA THR A 77 37.10 -17.35 6.20
C THR A 77 36.97 -17.82 4.76
N GLY A 78 37.67 -18.90 4.41
CA GLY A 78 37.41 -19.73 3.22
C GLY A 78 36.11 -20.52 3.33
N SER A 79 34.99 -19.85 3.63
CA SER A 79 33.66 -20.42 3.40
C SER A 79 33.46 -20.53 1.90
N THR A 80 33.80 -21.69 1.34
CA THR A 80 33.61 -21.98 -0.08
C THR A 80 32.13 -21.80 -0.43
N MET A 81 31.82 -20.81 -1.26
CA MET A 81 30.45 -20.52 -1.71
C MET A 81 29.75 -21.83 -2.13
N PRO A 82 28.49 -22.07 -1.69
CA PRO A 82 27.79 -23.30 -2.01
C PRO A 82 27.71 -23.48 -3.52
N SER A 83 28.18 -24.62 -4.01
CA SER A 83 28.16 -24.92 -5.44
C SER A 83 26.72 -24.94 -5.96
N ARG A 84 26.53 -24.66 -7.25
CA ARG A 84 25.20 -24.72 -7.89
C ARG A 84 24.51 -26.08 -7.66
N GLN A 85 25.28 -27.18 -7.67
CA GLN A 85 24.77 -28.51 -7.37
C GLN A 85 24.25 -28.66 -5.93
N PHE A 86 24.81 -27.93 -4.97
CA PHE A 86 24.29 -27.89 -3.60
C PHE A 86 22.92 -27.18 -3.56
N LEU A 87 22.80 -26.01 -4.21
CA LEU A 87 21.54 -25.28 -4.29
C LEU A 87 20.45 -26.13 -4.99
N ASP A 88 20.78 -26.76 -6.11
CA ASP A 88 19.84 -27.65 -6.83
C ASP A 88 19.39 -28.85 -5.95
N ARG A 89 20.26 -29.37 -5.06
CA ARG A 89 19.91 -30.41 -4.08
C ARG A 89 19.03 -29.87 -2.95
N GLN A 90 19.30 -28.66 -2.45
CA GLN A 90 18.45 -28.01 -1.43
C GLN A 90 17.04 -27.71 -1.99
N THR A 91 16.94 -27.22 -3.22
CA THR A 91 15.63 -27.02 -3.88
C THR A 91 14.83 -28.32 -3.96
N ARG A 92 15.46 -29.43 -4.38
CA ARG A 92 14.81 -30.76 -4.38
C ARG A 92 14.41 -31.23 -2.99
N LEU A 93 15.24 -30.98 -1.96
CA LEU A 93 14.91 -31.34 -0.58
C LEU A 93 13.68 -30.58 -0.07
N ILE A 94 13.54 -29.30 -0.42
CA ILE A 94 12.35 -28.50 -0.09
C ILE A 94 11.12 -29.07 -0.81
N ASP A 95 11.23 -29.43 -2.09
CA ASP A 95 10.13 -30.03 -2.85
C ASP A 95 9.69 -31.38 -2.26
N LEU A 96 10.60 -32.16 -1.65
CA LEU A 96 10.28 -33.45 -1.00
C LEU A 96 9.42 -33.35 0.27
N PHE A 97 9.25 -32.16 0.88
CA PHE A 97 8.25 -31.98 1.94
C PHE A 97 6.81 -32.12 1.44
N LEU A 98 6.62 -32.06 0.12
CA LEU A 98 5.37 -32.23 -0.60
C LEU A 98 5.59 -33.31 -1.67
N GLU A 99 5.72 -34.58 -1.26
CA GLU A 99 6.07 -35.71 -2.15
C GLU A 99 5.18 -35.80 -3.40
N GLU A 100 3.93 -35.34 -3.32
CA GLU A 100 2.97 -35.29 -4.42
C GLU A 100 3.37 -34.27 -5.51
N LEU A 101 4.34 -33.38 -5.28
CA LEU A 101 4.97 -32.57 -6.34
C LEU A 101 5.67 -33.44 -7.38
N ALA A 102 6.10 -34.67 -7.03
CA ALA A 102 6.59 -35.62 -8.01
C ALA A 102 5.49 -36.08 -8.99
N GLN A 103 4.23 -36.15 -8.53
CA GLN A 103 3.08 -36.51 -9.36
C GLN A 103 2.76 -35.38 -10.37
N VAL A 104 2.97 -34.12 -9.99
CA VAL A 104 2.88 -32.97 -10.91
C VAL A 104 3.81 -33.12 -12.11
N ALA A 105 4.96 -33.78 -11.97
CA ALA A 105 5.86 -34.08 -13.08
C ALA A 105 5.34 -35.24 -13.97
N ALA A 106 4.65 -36.22 -13.39
CA ALA A 106 4.05 -37.38 -14.06
C ALA A 106 2.79 -37.08 -14.88
N ALA A 107 2.40 -35.80 -14.98
CA ALA A 107 1.23 -35.25 -15.68
C ALA A 107 -0.13 -35.42 -14.99
N ASP A 108 -0.20 -36.11 -13.86
CA ASP A 108 -1.38 -36.12 -12.99
C ASP A 108 -1.54 -34.81 -12.21
N GLY A 109 -2.76 -34.57 -11.71
CA GLY A 109 -3.05 -33.48 -10.78
C GLY A 109 -2.58 -33.83 -9.37
N ALA A 110 -1.96 -32.88 -8.66
CA ALA A 110 -1.60 -33.04 -7.25
C ALA A 110 -2.40 -32.07 -6.40
N ASN A 111 -2.99 -32.58 -5.32
CA ASN A 111 -3.87 -31.82 -4.44
C ASN A 111 -3.37 -31.92 -2.99
N PHE A 112 -2.86 -30.81 -2.46
CA PHE A 112 -2.20 -30.74 -1.16
C PHE A 112 -3.19 -30.35 -0.06
N ASN A 113 -3.74 -31.35 0.63
CA ASN A 113 -4.76 -31.18 1.68
C ASN A 113 -4.21 -31.41 3.10
N ASN A 114 -2.93 -31.74 3.26
CA ASN A 114 -2.35 -32.15 4.54
C ASN A 114 -1.69 -30.98 5.28
N THR A 115 -2.33 -30.50 6.35
CA THR A 115 -1.81 -29.41 7.20
C THR A 115 -0.48 -29.75 7.87
N LYS A 116 -0.18 -31.03 8.15
CA LYS A 116 1.08 -31.46 8.77
C LYS A 116 2.27 -31.36 7.80
N GLN A 117 2.06 -31.68 6.51
CA GLN A 117 3.07 -31.46 5.47
C GLN A 117 3.40 -29.96 5.36
N PHE A 118 2.38 -29.08 5.35
CA PHE A 118 2.60 -27.64 5.32
C PHE A 118 3.28 -27.10 6.59
N ASP A 119 2.95 -27.59 7.79
CA ASP A 119 3.66 -27.23 9.02
C ASP A 119 5.15 -27.61 8.97
N ALA A 120 5.45 -28.80 8.49
CA ALA A 120 6.82 -29.30 8.34
C ALA A 120 7.61 -28.49 7.31
N LEU A 121 7.03 -28.24 6.13
CA LEU A 121 7.59 -27.37 5.09
C LEU A 121 7.88 -25.97 5.67
N LEU A 122 6.86 -25.31 6.23
CA LEU A 122 7.01 -23.95 6.77
C LEU A 122 8.06 -23.91 7.88
N ARG A 123 8.11 -24.90 8.78
CA ARG A 123 9.12 -24.98 9.83
C ARG A 123 10.53 -25.10 9.25
N HIS A 124 10.71 -25.90 8.20
CA HIS A 124 12.00 -26.00 7.51
C HIS A 124 12.39 -24.68 6.82
N LEU A 125 11.46 -24.00 6.15
CA LEU A 125 11.72 -22.71 5.51
C LEU A 125 12.02 -21.61 6.53
N GLU A 126 11.27 -21.53 7.63
CA GLU A 126 11.46 -20.56 8.73
C GLU A 126 12.86 -20.66 9.35
N LEU A 127 13.35 -21.89 9.57
CA LEU A 127 14.68 -22.16 10.11
C LEU A 127 15.78 -21.85 9.10
N THR A 128 15.62 -22.27 7.84
CA THR A 128 16.68 -22.14 6.84
C THR A 128 16.80 -20.72 6.25
N VAL A 129 15.71 -19.96 6.16
CA VAL A 129 15.76 -18.53 5.78
C VAL A 129 16.30 -17.63 6.90
N ALA A 130 16.29 -18.12 8.15
CA ALA A 130 16.93 -17.44 9.29
C ALA A 130 18.43 -17.77 9.44
N ALA A 131 18.96 -18.72 8.66
CA ALA A 131 20.35 -19.11 8.75
C ALA A 131 21.28 -17.97 8.25
N PRO A 132 22.43 -17.70 8.92
CA PRO A 132 23.36 -16.64 8.50
C PRO A 132 23.89 -16.81 7.07
N ALA A 133 24.01 -18.04 6.59
CA ALA A 133 24.38 -18.39 5.22
C ALA A 133 23.15 -18.95 4.48
N PHE A 134 22.34 -18.06 3.91
CA PHE A 134 21.16 -18.46 3.13
C PHE A 134 21.56 -19.37 1.96
N SER A 135 20.95 -20.56 1.90
CA SER A 135 21.25 -21.57 0.87
C SER A 135 20.06 -22.47 0.49
N SER A 136 18.88 -22.26 1.08
CA SER A 136 17.65 -23.01 0.83
C SER A 136 16.74 -22.29 -0.17
N VAL A 137 16.97 -22.51 -1.46
CA VAL A 137 16.20 -21.85 -2.53
C VAL A 137 14.93 -22.67 -2.84
N PRO A 138 13.70 -22.19 -2.52
CA PRO A 138 12.46 -22.86 -2.89
C PRO A 138 12.25 -22.87 -4.41
N SER A 139 11.56 -23.91 -4.91
CA SER A 139 11.16 -23.99 -6.31
C SER A 139 10.03 -23.01 -6.65
N GLU A 140 9.78 -22.79 -7.94
CA GLU A 140 8.66 -21.97 -8.42
C GLU A 140 7.29 -22.52 -7.95
N ASN A 141 7.14 -23.85 -7.88
CA ASN A 141 5.94 -24.50 -7.35
C ASN A 141 5.73 -24.20 -5.85
N ILE A 142 6.80 -24.31 -5.03
CA ILE A 142 6.74 -23.99 -3.61
C ILE A 142 6.41 -22.51 -3.41
N LEU A 143 6.98 -21.59 -4.20
CA LEU A 143 6.63 -20.17 -4.15
C LEU A 143 5.15 -19.92 -4.52
N HIS A 144 4.60 -20.60 -5.53
CA HIS A 144 3.16 -20.54 -5.86
C HIS A 144 2.27 -21.07 -4.73
N ILE A 145 2.69 -22.13 -4.04
CA ILE A 145 1.99 -22.69 -2.88
C ILE A 145 2.03 -21.71 -1.70
N LEU A 146 3.21 -21.16 -1.36
CA LEU A 146 3.36 -20.16 -0.30
C LEU A 146 2.51 -18.91 -0.55
N LEU A 147 2.50 -18.38 -1.78
CA LEU A 147 1.64 -17.26 -2.16
C LEU A 147 0.15 -17.61 -2.10
N THR A 148 -0.21 -18.86 -2.40
CA THR A 148 -1.58 -19.36 -2.27
C THR A 148 -2.00 -19.49 -0.80
N LEU A 149 -1.11 -19.93 0.09
CA LEU A 149 -1.36 -19.96 1.54
C LEU A 149 -1.48 -18.54 2.11
N ALA A 150 -0.66 -17.60 1.68
CA ALA A 150 -0.72 -16.20 2.11
C ALA A 150 -2.06 -15.51 1.75
N ALA A 151 -2.62 -15.87 0.58
CA ALA A 151 -3.89 -15.36 0.07
C ALA A 151 -5.15 -16.00 0.68
N ARG A 152 -5.04 -16.94 1.62
CA ARG A 152 -6.19 -17.65 2.24
C ARG A 152 -6.36 -17.28 3.70
N SER A 153 -7.57 -16.88 4.08
CA SER A 153 -7.95 -16.73 5.49
C SER A 153 -8.55 -18.03 6.05
N PRO A 154 -8.11 -18.50 7.25
CA PRO A 154 -8.76 -19.54 8.06
C PRO A 154 -10.28 -19.46 8.12
N ALA A 155 -10.83 -18.24 8.25
CA ALA A 155 -12.25 -18.01 8.44
C ALA A 155 -13.09 -18.03 7.15
N ALA A 156 -12.46 -17.96 5.96
CA ALA A 156 -13.17 -17.77 4.69
C ALA A 156 -12.91 -18.87 3.65
N ASN A 157 -11.66 -19.31 3.45
CA ASN A 157 -11.24 -19.83 2.14
C ASN A 157 -10.68 -21.28 2.13
N TRP A 158 -11.15 -22.20 2.98
CA TRP A 158 -10.57 -23.56 3.09
C TRP A 158 -11.42 -24.72 2.56
N SER A 159 -12.43 -24.46 1.73
CA SER A 159 -13.25 -25.54 1.13
C SER A 159 -13.89 -25.21 -0.23
N HIS A 160 -14.42 -26.27 -0.85
CA HIS A 160 -15.16 -26.33 -2.12
C HIS A 160 -16.37 -25.40 -2.27
N ASP A 161 -16.83 -25.27 -3.52
CA ASP A 161 -18.04 -24.56 -3.93
C ASP A 161 -19.34 -25.16 -3.35
N LEU A 162 -20.22 -24.28 -2.87
CA LEU A 162 -21.61 -24.58 -2.52
C LEU A 162 -22.52 -24.86 -3.74
N LEU A 163 -22.00 -24.73 -4.96
CA LEU A 163 -22.76 -24.84 -6.22
C LEU A 163 -22.93 -26.28 -6.71
N GLY A 164 -22.16 -27.23 -6.17
CA GLY A 164 -22.42 -28.66 -6.35
C GLY A 164 -23.30 -29.18 -5.21
N GLY A 165 -24.62 -29.29 -5.44
CA GLY A 165 -25.63 -29.65 -4.43
C GLY A 165 -25.54 -31.05 -3.78
N PHE A 166 -24.38 -31.70 -3.86
CA PHE A 166 -24.05 -33.00 -3.25
C PHE A 166 -22.72 -33.01 -2.47
N ALA A 167 -22.01 -31.87 -2.35
CA ALA A 167 -20.73 -31.78 -1.65
C ALA A 167 -20.88 -31.49 -0.14
N GLY A 168 -21.54 -32.39 0.60
CA GLY A 168 -21.88 -32.20 2.01
C GLY A 168 -20.69 -32.11 2.98
N ASP A 169 -19.82 -33.13 2.99
CA ASP A 169 -18.98 -33.37 4.18
C ASP A 169 -17.51 -32.92 4.06
N ALA A 170 -16.89 -33.01 2.87
CA ALA A 170 -15.47 -32.66 2.71
C ALA A 170 -15.16 -31.20 3.09
N SER A 171 -16.12 -30.29 2.85
CA SER A 171 -16.03 -28.89 3.26
C SER A 171 -16.06 -28.70 4.77
N ALA A 172 -16.92 -29.44 5.48
CA ALA A 172 -17.02 -29.37 6.93
C ALA A 172 -15.79 -30.00 7.59
N TYR A 173 -15.37 -31.17 7.10
CA TYR A 173 -14.15 -31.85 7.54
C TYR A 173 -12.91 -30.97 7.41
N MET A 174 -12.65 -30.38 6.24
CA MET A 174 -11.48 -29.51 6.08
C MET A 174 -11.57 -28.28 6.99
N ARG A 175 -12.72 -27.62 7.11
CA ARG A 175 -12.89 -26.52 8.08
C ARG A 175 -12.61 -26.97 9.52
N GLN A 176 -13.03 -28.17 9.92
CA GLN A 176 -12.72 -28.74 11.23
C GLN A 176 -11.23 -29.04 11.40
N VAL A 177 -10.57 -29.65 10.41
CA VAL A 177 -9.11 -29.93 10.45
C VAL A 177 -8.30 -28.66 10.60
N ASN A 178 -8.68 -27.58 9.91
CA ASN A 178 -7.95 -26.31 9.96
C ASN A 178 -8.22 -25.56 11.27
N ARG A 179 -9.46 -25.55 11.76
CA ARG A 179 -9.79 -25.05 13.11
C ARG A 179 -9.06 -25.84 14.20
N ALA A 180 -8.99 -27.16 14.07
CA ALA A 180 -8.25 -28.02 14.99
C ALA A 180 -6.74 -27.75 14.92
N TYR A 181 -6.18 -27.52 13.73
CA TYR A 181 -4.78 -27.13 13.56
C TYR A 181 -4.48 -25.78 14.22
N ASP A 182 -5.30 -24.76 13.96
CA ASP A 182 -5.13 -23.42 14.51
C ASP A 182 -5.40 -23.36 16.04
N ALA A 183 -6.24 -24.26 16.58
CA ALA A 183 -6.53 -24.36 18.01
C ALA A 183 -5.55 -25.25 18.79
N ALA A 184 -5.03 -26.32 18.19
CA ALA A 184 -4.15 -27.30 18.86
C ALA A 184 -2.68 -26.89 18.91
N LEU A 185 -2.30 -25.76 18.31
CA LEU A 185 -0.91 -25.32 18.20
C LEU A 185 -0.73 -23.91 18.76
N HIS A 186 0.24 -23.73 19.66
CA HIS A 186 0.75 -22.42 20.07
C HIS A 186 1.53 -21.67 18.95
N LYS A 187 1.23 -21.96 17.68
CA LYS A 187 1.91 -21.43 16.48
C LYS A 187 0.97 -20.48 15.76
N ALA A 188 1.53 -19.52 15.03
CA ALA A 188 0.77 -18.74 14.07
C ALA A 188 0.19 -19.64 12.95
N SER A 189 -0.93 -19.20 12.36
CA SER A 189 -1.63 -19.92 11.28
C SER A 189 -0.72 -20.15 10.06
N LEU A 190 -1.06 -21.15 9.22
CA LEU A 190 -0.32 -21.43 7.97
C LEU A 190 -0.19 -20.18 7.08
N GLN A 191 -1.25 -19.36 7.03
CA GLN A 191 -1.26 -18.08 6.34
C GLN A 191 -0.18 -17.13 6.88
N GLN A 192 -0.23 -16.79 8.17
CA GLN A 192 0.70 -15.84 8.79
C GLN A 192 2.16 -16.29 8.69
N ARG A 193 2.40 -17.61 8.82
CA ARG A 193 3.73 -18.21 8.66
C ARG A 193 4.23 -18.14 7.21
N SER A 194 3.38 -18.43 6.23
CA SER A 194 3.74 -18.25 4.81
C SER A 194 4.07 -16.79 4.46
N VAL A 195 3.32 -15.81 5.00
CA VAL A 195 3.61 -14.38 4.86
C VAL A 195 4.95 -14.02 5.51
N SER A 196 5.23 -14.53 6.71
CA SER A 196 6.51 -14.33 7.41
C SER A 196 7.71 -14.86 6.61
N VAL A 197 7.61 -16.09 6.09
CA VAL A 197 8.63 -16.70 5.22
C VAL A 197 8.83 -15.88 3.94
N LEU A 198 7.76 -15.46 3.27
CA LEU A 198 7.84 -14.64 2.05
C LEU A 198 8.44 -13.25 2.31
N ARG A 199 8.12 -12.59 3.44
CA ARG A 199 8.76 -11.32 3.85
C ARG A 199 10.26 -11.50 4.13
N ARG A 200 10.69 -12.63 4.68
CA ARG A 200 12.12 -12.96 4.83
C ARG A 200 12.81 -13.21 3.48
N TYR A 201 12.15 -13.90 2.55
CA TYR A 201 12.67 -14.05 1.18
C TYR A 201 12.77 -12.72 0.43
N LEU A 202 11.84 -11.79 0.64
CA LEU A 202 11.94 -10.43 0.12
C LEU A 202 13.20 -9.71 0.65
N ALA A 203 13.51 -9.84 1.94
CA ALA A 203 14.73 -9.28 2.52
C ALA A 203 16.02 -9.92 1.93
N VAL A 204 16.04 -11.25 1.74
CA VAL A 204 17.15 -11.95 1.05
C VAL A 204 17.32 -11.47 -0.39
N VAL A 205 16.21 -11.22 -1.10
CA VAL A 205 16.20 -10.75 -2.49
C VAL A 205 16.65 -9.31 -2.63
N ARG A 206 16.34 -8.44 -1.65
CA ARG A 206 16.84 -7.06 -1.56
C ARG A 206 18.31 -7.00 -1.15
N GLY A 207 18.77 -7.96 -0.35
CA GLY A 207 20.14 -8.06 0.17
C GLY A 207 21.26 -8.23 -0.88
N PRO A 208 22.52 -8.34 -0.42
CA PRO A 208 23.70 -8.41 -1.28
C PRO A 208 23.64 -9.61 -2.25
N ARG A 209 24.29 -9.47 -3.42
CA ARG A 209 24.32 -10.54 -4.43
C ARG A 209 25.05 -11.77 -3.87
N ALA A 210 24.34 -12.90 -3.85
CA ALA A 210 24.85 -14.20 -3.46
C ALA A 210 24.20 -15.27 -4.36
N PRO A 211 24.87 -16.39 -4.70
CA PRO A 211 24.34 -17.37 -5.65
C PRO A 211 22.93 -17.90 -5.30
N ALA A 212 22.64 -18.08 -4.01
CA ALA A 212 21.31 -18.48 -3.54
C ALA A 212 20.26 -17.37 -3.67
N ALA A 213 20.64 -16.11 -3.39
CA ALA A 213 19.76 -14.95 -3.57
C ALA A 213 19.45 -14.68 -5.05
N ASP A 214 20.42 -14.87 -5.95
CA ASP A 214 20.22 -14.74 -7.40
C ASP A 214 19.37 -15.87 -7.99
N ALA A 215 19.51 -17.10 -7.48
CA ALA A 215 18.60 -18.20 -7.81
C ALA A 215 17.17 -17.93 -7.31
N LEU A 216 17.02 -17.42 -6.08
CA LEU A 216 15.72 -17.02 -5.52
C LEU A 216 15.09 -15.87 -6.33
N ARG A 217 15.85 -14.83 -6.68
CA ARG A 217 15.43 -13.74 -7.58
C ARG A 217 14.89 -14.28 -8.90
N LYS A 218 15.60 -15.24 -9.51
CA LYS A 218 15.17 -15.86 -10.77
C LYS A 218 13.84 -16.62 -10.62
N ASN A 219 13.70 -17.43 -9.56
CA ASN A 219 12.48 -18.20 -9.33
C ASN A 219 11.28 -17.25 -9.06
N ILE A 220 11.48 -16.19 -8.28
CA ILE A 220 10.46 -15.16 -8.03
C ILE A 220 10.11 -14.40 -9.31
N HIS A 221 11.09 -14.04 -10.14
CA HIS A 221 10.83 -13.40 -11.43
C HIS A 221 9.98 -14.29 -12.35
N SER A 222 10.25 -15.60 -12.42
CA SER A 222 9.41 -16.56 -13.16
C SER A 222 7.98 -16.58 -12.62
N VAL A 223 7.83 -16.67 -11.28
CA VAL A 223 6.54 -16.64 -10.57
C VAL A 223 5.76 -15.35 -10.86
N LEU A 224 6.41 -14.18 -10.82
CA LEU A 224 5.81 -12.88 -11.16
C LEU A 224 5.39 -12.83 -12.63
N LEU A 225 6.25 -13.26 -13.56
CA LEU A 225 5.92 -13.31 -14.98
C LEU A 225 4.75 -14.24 -15.30
N ALA A 226 4.56 -15.30 -14.50
CA ALA A 226 3.45 -16.23 -14.65
C ALA A 226 2.10 -15.58 -14.36
N PHE A 227 1.99 -14.66 -13.39
CA PHE A 227 0.75 -13.95 -13.04
C PHE A 227 0.17 -13.06 -14.17
N HIS A 228 0.83 -13.00 -15.33
CA HIS A 228 0.38 -12.23 -16.48
C HIS A 228 0.20 -13.15 -17.71
N ARG A 229 -1.02 -13.23 -18.26
CA ARG A 229 -1.27 -13.97 -19.51
C ARG A 229 -0.51 -13.33 -20.69
N PRO A 230 0.39 -14.06 -21.39
CA PRO A 230 1.00 -13.56 -22.62
C PRO A 230 0.03 -13.56 -23.82
N ASP A 231 -0.91 -14.50 -23.86
CA ASP A 231 -1.59 -14.87 -25.11
C ASP A 231 -2.81 -13.99 -25.47
N VAL A 232 -3.50 -13.40 -24.49
CA VAL A 232 -4.73 -12.62 -24.72
C VAL A 232 -4.42 -11.28 -25.40
N ALA A 233 -3.37 -10.58 -24.95
CA ALA A 233 -2.98 -9.28 -25.49
C ALA A 233 -2.52 -9.34 -26.97
N LEU A 234 -1.95 -10.47 -27.40
CA LEU A 234 -1.59 -10.70 -28.80
C LEU A 234 -2.81 -11.07 -29.66
N SER A 235 -3.74 -11.86 -29.10
CA SER A 235 -4.95 -12.30 -29.80
C SER A 235 -5.87 -11.12 -30.18
N PHE A 236 -6.07 -10.15 -29.29
CA PHE A 236 -6.89 -8.97 -29.57
C PHE A 236 -6.26 -7.98 -30.57
N ARG A 237 -4.93 -7.97 -30.73
CA ARG A 237 -4.29 -7.18 -31.80
C ARG A 237 -4.55 -7.75 -33.20
N GLY A 238 -4.81 -9.04 -33.33
CA GLY A 238 -5.15 -9.69 -34.61
C GLY A 238 -6.61 -9.48 -35.05
N TYR A 239 -7.52 -9.11 -34.13
CA TYR A 239 -8.97 -9.13 -34.38
C TYR A 239 -9.64 -7.77 -34.61
N ARG A 240 -8.89 -6.67 -34.76
CA ARG A 240 -9.42 -5.42 -35.32
C ARG A 240 -9.49 -5.48 -36.86
N ARG A 241 -10.41 -6.30 -37.39
CA ARG A 241 -10.98 -6.05 -38.72
C ARG A 241 -12.00 -4.90 -38.62
N PRO A 242 -12.06 -3.97 -39.59
CA PRO A 242 -13.05 -2.90 -39.58
C PRO A 242 -14.41 -3.45 -39.98
N VAL A 243 -15.27 -3.69 -39.00
CA VAL A 243 -16.69 -4.03 -39.22
C VAL A 243 -17.54 -2.92 -38.64
N LEU A 244 -18.48 -2.44 -39.46
CA LEU A 244 -19.43 -1.34 -39.22
C LEU A 244 -18.82 0.07 -39.19
N GLN A 245 -18.53 0.58 -40.40
CA GLN A 245 -18.88 1.97 -40.73
C GLN A 245 -20.40 2.17 -40.52
N ARG A 246 -20.81 2.61 -39.32
CA ARG A 246 -22.13 3.25 -39.17
C ARG A 246 -22.00 4.67 -39.72
N LYS A 247 -22.76 4.98 -40.78
CA LYS A 247 -22.84 6.32 -41.36
C LYS A 247 -23.46 7.29 -40.35
N SER A 248 -22.66 7.97 -39.55
CA SER A 248 -23.10 9.23 -38.92
C SER A 248 -23.11 10.32 -40.00
N LYS A 249 -24.23 11.03 -40.12
CA LYS A 249 -24.28 12.27 -40.91
C LYS A 249 -23.42 13.33 -40.23
N ALA A 250 -22.80 14.17 -41.05
CA ALA A 250 -21.91 15.24 -40.57
C ALA A 250 -22.66 16.32 -39.78
N GLY A 251 -22.02 16.80 -38.72
CA GLY A 251 -22.18 18.14 -38.15
C GLY A 251 -20.76 18.67 -37.93
N ALA A 252 -20.39 19.76 -38.59
CA ALA A 252 -18.97 20.13 -38.78
C ALA A 252 -18.58 21.39 -37.99
N TRP A 253 -17.53 21.26 -37.17
CA TRP A 253 -16.67 22.34 -36.66
C TRP A 253 -15.23 21.79 -36.66
N ALA A 254 -14.42 22.18 -37.65
CA ALA A 254 -13.37 23.22 -37.52
C ALA A 254 -12.32 22.85 -36.45
N GLN A 255 -11.23 22.17 -36.83
CA GLN A 255 -9.94 22.76 -37.24
C GLN A 255 -9.23 23.56 -36.13
N GLY A 256 -8.07 23.04 -35.69
CA GLY A 256 -7.19 23.68 -34.72
C GLY A 256 -5.93 22.84 -34.50
N GLY A 257 -5.06 22.78 -35.52
CA GLY A 257 -3.78 22.07 -35.40
C GLY A 257 -2.75 22.93 -34.67
N VAL A 258 -2.04 22.36 -33.69
CA VAL A 258 -0.88 22.99 -33.04
C VAL A 258 0.32 22.07 -33.14
N LEU A 259 1.45 22.67 -33.50
CA LEU A 259 2.71 21.99 -33.81
C LEU A 259 3.44 21.50 -32.55
N ALA A 260 4.29 20.49 -32.73
CA ALA A 260 5.27 20.13 -31.72
C ALA A 260 6.29 21.27 -31.54
N GLY A 261 6.61 21.59 -30.29
CA GLY A 261 7.68 22.52 -29.92
C GLY A 261 8.21 22.15 -28.54
N ASP A 262 9.52 21.96 -28.43
CA ASP A 262 10.20 21.68 -27.17
C ASP A 262 10.15 22.89 -26.24
N PHE A 263 9.63 22.73 -25.02
CA PHE A 263 9.75 23.73 -23.97
C PHE A 263 10.08 23.09 -22.61
N LEU A 264 11.13 23.60 -21.98
CA LEU A 264 11.64 23.19 -20.67
C LEU A 264 11.28 24.23 -19.60
N ALA A 265 11.16 23.73 -18.36
CA ALA A 265 11.12 24.46 -17.10
C ALA A 265 9.89 25.35 -16.81
N GLY A 266 9.31 25.13 -15.62
CA GLY A 266 8.79 26.24 -14.81
C GLY A 266 7.42 26.83 -15.12
N HIS A 267 6.37 26.03 -15.37
CA HIS A 267 4.98 26.42 -15.03
C HIS A 267 4.08 25.19 -14.92
N PHE A 268 3.61 24.88 -13.70
CA PHE A 268 2.35 24.17 -13.52
C PHE A 268 1.24 25.23 -13.59
N LEU A 269 0.52 25.27 -14.71
CA LEU A 269 -0.70 26.08 -14.80
C LEU A 269 -1.88 25.23 -15.23
N ALA A 270 -2.94 25.45 -14.47
CA ALA A 270 -4.33 25.33 -14.83
C ALA A 270 -4.59 25.51 -16.34
N GLY A 271 -5.29 24.54 -16.93
CA GLY A 271 -6.22 24.84 -17.99
C GLY A 271 -7.60 24.90 -17.36
N ASP A 272 -8.34 25.99 -17.61
CA ASP A 272 -9.69 26.16 -17.09
C ASP A 272 -10.59 25.01 -17.51
N LEU A 273 -11.07 24.26 -16.50
CA LEU A 273 -12.17 23.31 -16.62
C LEU A 273 -13.13 23.53 -15.45
N ALA A 274 -13.64 24.75 -15.35
CA ALA A 274 -14.93 25.01 -14.73
C ALA A 274 -16.03 24.39 -15.62
N GLY A 275 -16.21 23.08 -15.47
CA GLY A 275 -17.33 22.34 -16.02
C GLY A 275 -18.25 21.94 -14.87
N ASP A 276 -19.48 22.43 -14.88
CA ASP A 276 -20.44 22.29 -13.79
C ASP A 276 -20.56 20.85 -13.28
N PHE A 277 -20.29 20.66 -12.00
CA PHE A 277 -20.55 19.41 -11.28
C PHE A 277 -21.19 19.69 -9.92
N LEU A 278 -22.27 20.48 -9.94
CA LEU A 278 -23.15 20.74 -8.81
C LEU A 278 -24.50 20.04 -9.01
N GLY A 279 -25.15 19.63 -7.91
CA GLY A 279 -26.56 19.21 -7.92
C GLY A 279 -26.83 17.71 -8.08
N GLY A 280 -26.01 16.85 -7.48
CA GLY A 280 -26.35 15.43 -7.26
C GLY A 280 -26.70 15.17 -5.80
N GLU A 281 -27.94 15.45 -5.39
CA GLU A 281 -28.42 15.12 -4.03
C GLU A 281 -28.27 13.61 -3.76
N ALA A 282 -27.29 13.26 -2.93
CA ALA A 282 -27.16 11.92 -2.39
C ALA A 282 -28.24 11.74 -1.31
N LEU A 283 -29.46 11.39 -1.74
CA LEU A 283 -30.53 10.96 -0.85
C LEU A 283 -29.99 9.95 0.16
N ALA A 284 -30.02 10.35 1.43
CA ALA A 284 -29.46 9.57 2.53
C ALA A 284 -29.93 8.12 2.46
N GLY A 285 -28.99 7.19 2.58
CA GLY A 285 -29.28 5.75 2.62
C GLY A 285 -30.26 5.47 3.74
N ARG A 286 -31.53 5.29 3.38
CA ARG A 286 -32.65 5.12 4.30
C ARG A 286 -32.38 3.91 5.19
N ALA A 287 -31.97 4.18 6.43
CA ALA A 287 -31.83 3.15 7.44
C ALA A 287 -33.20 2.49 7.62
N VAL A 288 -33.31 1.24 7.17
CA VAL A 288 -34.50 0.44 7.43
C VAL A 288 -34.34 -0.07 8.86
N GLU A 289 -34.93 0.66 9.81
CA GLU A 289 -35.13 0.15 11.17
C GLU A 289 -36.07 -1.06 11.09
N ILE A 290 -35.49 -2.26 11.01
CA ILE A 290 -36.22 -3.50 11.19
C ILE A 290 -36.44 -3.66 12.70
N ILE A 291 -37.51 -3.04 13.20
CA ILE A 291 -38.05 -3.34 14.51
C ILE A 291 -38.65 -4.74 14.43
N SER A 292 -37.94 -5.72 14.96
CA SER A 292 -38.39 -7.11 15.08
C SER A 292 -38.71 -7.38 16.54
N ASP A 293 -39.92 -6.99 16.95
CA ASP A 293 -40.49 -7.47 18.21
C ASP A 293 -40.84 -8.95 18.06
N SER A 294 -40.07 -9.79 18.75
CA SER A 294 -40.43 -11.18 19.01
C SER A 294 -40.05 -11.50 20.45
N GLU A 295 -41.04 -11.35 21.33
CA GLU A 295 -41.06 -12.02 22.63
C GLU A 295 -41.10 -13.56 22.42
N ASP A 296 -40.92 -14.30 23.51
CA ASP A 296 -41.07 -15.76 23.62
C ASP A 296 -40.13 -16.66 22.81
N SER A 297 -39.14 -17.24 23.49
CA SER A 297 -38.95 -18.71 23.52
C SER A 297 -38.11 -19.12 24.74
N ASP A 298 -38.58 -20.16 25.41
CA ASP A 298 -38.14 -20.55 26.75
C ASP A 298 -36.76 -21.22 26.85
N ALA A 299 -36.31 -21.32 28.10
CA ALA A 299 -35.10 -21.99 28.53
C ALA A 299 -34.95 -23.44 28.03
N LEU A 300 -33.75 -23.75 27.55
CA LEU A 300 -33.18 -25.09 27.59
C LEU A 300 -31.86 -25.03 28.37
N GLU A 301 -31.90 -25.47 29.63
CA GLU A 301 -30.68 -25.77 30.39
C GLU A 301 -30.07 -27.08 29.87
N GLU A 302 -28.89 -27.02 29.26
CA GLU A 302 -28.05 -28.22 29.07
C GLU A 302 -27.13 -28.41 30.29
N PRO A 303 -27.07 -29.61 30.88
CA PRO A 303 -26.31 -29.85 32.10
C PRO A 303 -24.80 -29.95 31.83
N LEU A 304 -24.01 -29.42 32.77
CA LEU A 304 -22.55 -29.52 32.77
C LEU A 304 -22.08 -30.97 32.97
N GLY A 305 -21.80 -31.67 31.87
CA GLY A 305 -21.15 -32.98 31.87
C GLY A 305 -19.65 -32.87 32.20
N GLN A 306 -19.23 -33.48 33.32
CA GLN A 306 -17.84 -33.50 33.77
C GLN A 306 -16.92 -34.30 32.83
N ALA A 307 -15.69 -33.81 32.64
CA ALA A 307 -14.71 -34.40 31.72
C ALA A 307 -13.79 -35.42 32.40
N ASP A 308 -14.26 -36.66 32.56
CA ASP A 308 -13.42 -37.81 32.95
C ASP A 308 -12.81 -38.53 31.73
N ILE A 309 -12.00 -37.80 30.95
CA ILE A 309 -11.20 -38.38 29.84
C ILE A 309 -9.72 -37.96 29.98
N ALA A 310 -9.11 -38.33 31.10
CA ALA A 310 -7.73 -37.96 31.44
C ALA A 310 -6.89 -39.07 32.11
N GLN A 311 -7.21 -40.36 31.94
CA GLN A 311 -6.49 -41.46 32.62
C GLN A 311 -6.01 -42.64 31.76
N HIS A 312 -6.21 -42.66 30.44
CA HIS A 312 -5.79 -43.80 29.58
C HIS A 312 -4.49 -43.58 28.76
N ALA A 313 -3.68 -42.57 29.06
CA ALA A 313 -2.51 -42.20 28.26
C ALA A 313 -1.15 -42.79 28.71
N TYR A 314 -1.09 -43.63 29.75
CA TYR A 314 0.18 -44.19 30.28
C TYR A 314 0.14 -45.71 30.49
N ALA A 315 0.17 -46.47 29.40
CA ALA A 315 0.58 -47.88 29.40
C ALA A 315 1.11 -48.29 28.01
N LEU A 316 2.25 -49.01 28.00
CA LEU A 316 2.94 -49.56 26.81
C LEU A 316 3.58 -48.50 25.88
N GLY A 317 4.76 -48.68 25.30
CA GLY A 317 5.76 -49.76 25.34
C GLY A 317 7.08 -49.29 24.70
N GLY A 318 8.12 -50.12 24.69
CA GLY A 318 9.47 -49.74 24.21
C GLY A 318 9.58 -49.41 22.71
N PRO A 319 10.73 -48.84 22.27
CA PRO A 319 10.87 -48.27 20.93
C PRO A 319 10.89 -49.33 19.83
N ALA A 320 9.97 -49.21 18.87
CA ALA A 320 10.04 -49.87 17.57
C ALA A 320 10.97 -49.09 16.61
N PRO A 321 11.64 -49.75 15.63
CA PRO A 321 12.54 -49.07 14.70
C PRO A 321 11.80 -48.07 13.81
N GLU A 322 12.46 -46.94 13.53
CA GLU A 322 11.88 -45.83 12.76
C GLU A 322 11.47 -46.28 11.34
N ALA A 323 10.17 -46.16 11.04
CA ALA A 323 9.66 -46.37 9.69
C ALA A 323 10.04 -45.17 8.78
N PRO A 324 10.35 -45.39 7.49
CA PRO A 324 10.66 -44.30 6.57
C PRO A 324 9.47 -43.35 6.40
N PHE A 325 9.77 -42.05 6.26
CA PHE A 325 8.79 -40.95 6.22
C PHE A 325 7.63 -41.16 5.23
N SER A 326 7.88 -41.84 4.12
CA SER A 326 6.91 -42.21 3.08
C SER A 326 5.75 -43.10 3.57
N ALA A 327 5.89 -43.77 4.73
CA ALA A 327 4.81 -44.57 5.32
C ALA A 327 3.69 -43.71 5.96
N LEU A 328 3.97 -42.45 6.32
CA LEU A 328 2.98 -41.58 6.97
C LEU A 328 1.92 -41.01 6.01
N GLY A 329 2.24 -40.86 4.71
CA GLY A 329 1.34 -40.23 3.74
C GLY A 329 0.13 -41.09 3.38
N LEU A 330 0.34 -42.38 3.16
CA LEU A 330 -0.68 -43.31 2.63
C LEU A 330 -1.94 -43.44 3.50
N ASN A 331 -1.79 -43.35 4.82
CA ASN A 331 -2.89 -43.59 5.78
C ASN A 331 -3.75 -42.34 6.08
N THR A 332 -3.50 -41.20 5.43
CA THR A 332 -4.21 -39.93 5.72
C THR A 332 -5.08 -39.40 4.58
N SER A 333 -5.05 -40.04 3.40
CA SER A 333 -6.02 -39.75 2.33
C SER A 333 -7.26 -40.66 2.47
N GLY A 334 -8.43 -40.07 2.70
CA GLY A 334 -9.71 -40.78 2.92
C GLY A 334 -10.25 -41.57 1.71
N LEU A 335 -9.44 -41.81 0.69
CA LEU A 335 -9.75 -42.53 -0.55
C LEU A 335 -8.72 -43.61 -0.91
N GLY A 336 -7.59 -43.71 -0.17
CA GLY A 336 -6.49 -44.63 -0.49
C GLY A 336 -6.88 -46.11 -0.53
N GLY A 337 -7.88 -46.52 0.24
CA GLY A 337 -8.37 -47.91 0.28
C GLY A 337 -9.22 -48.35 -0.92
N ALA A 338 -9.80 -47.42 -1.69
CA ALA A 338 -10.75 -47.75 -2.77
C ALA A 338 -10.10 -47.82 -4.17
N ALA A 339 -8.95 -47.17 -4.37
CA ALA A 339 -8.23 -47.18 -5.65
C ALA A 339 -7.90 -48.58 -6.23
N PRO A 340 -7.60 -49.63 -5.42
CA PRO A 340 -7.38 -50.98 -5.95
C PRO A 340 -8.63 -51.63 -6.57
N LEU A 341 -9.82 -51.33 -6.04
CA LEU A 341 -11.09 -51.94 -6.48
C LEU A 341 -11.47 -51.53 -7.91
N PHE A 342 -11.26 -50.25 -8.26
CA PHE A 342 -11.58 -49.76 -9.62
C PHE A 342 -10.63 -50.30 -10.70
N ARG A 343 -9.39 -50.69 -10.35
CA ARG A 343 -8.45 -51.30 -11.29
C ARG A 343 -8.80 -52.74 -11.68
N GLN A 344 -9.71 -53.39 -10.97
CA GLN A 344 -10.12 -54.78 -11.22
C GLN A 344 -11.48 -54.90 -11.93
N MET A 345 -12.13 -53.80 -12.31
CA MET A 345 -13.45 -53.84 -12.97
C MET A 345 -13.34 -54.29 -14.45
N PRO A 346 -13.88 -55.48 -14.83
CA PRO A 346 -13.59 -56.08 -16.14
C PRO A 346 -14.12 -55.30 -17.34
N HIS A 347 -15.15 -54.47 -17.15
CA HIS A 347 -15.75 -53.68 -18.24
C HIS A 347 -14.85 -52.53 -18.73
N LEU A 348 -13.81 -52.15 -17.97
CA LEU A 348 -12.79 -51.20 -18.42
C LEU A 348 -11.66 -51.85 -19.25
N LEU A 349 -11.66 -53.19 -19.37
CA LEU A 349 -10.73 -53.96 -20.20
C LEU A 349 -11.32 -54.33 -21.58
N ALA A 350 -12.53 -53.85 -21.90
CA ALA A 350 -13.12 -54.03 -23.23
C ALA A 350 -12.25 -53.32 -24.27
N GLY A 351 -11.55 -54.10 -25.10
CA GLY A 351 -10.61 -53.59 -26.10
C GLY A 351 -11.28 -52.60 -27.04
N GLY A 352 -10.78 -51.37 -27.05
CA GLY A 352 -11.31 -50.31 -27.90
C GLY A 352 -11.26 -50.71 -29.37
N THR A 353 -12.38 -50.49 -30.08
CA THR A 353 -12.47 -50.67 -31.53
C THR A 353 -11.33 -49.94 -32.25
N PRO A 354 -10.69 -50.56 -33.27
CA PRO A 354 -9.53 -49.97 -33.94
C PRO A 354 -9.87 -48.59 -34.55
N GLU A 355 -9.13 -47.55 -34.17
CA GLU A 355 -9.31 -46.21 -34.73
C GLU A 355 -9.07 -46.22 -36.26
N PRO A 356 -9.87 -45.49 -37.05
CA PRO A 356 -9.74 -45.49 -38.50
C PRO A 356 -8.41 -44.83 -38.95
N PRO A 357 -7.70 -45.43 -39.93
CA PRO A 357 -6.40 -44.93 -40.38
C PRO A 357 -6.54 -43.66 -41.23
N GLY A 358 -6.48 -42.49 -40.59
CA GLY A 358 -6.56 -41.21 -41.30
C GLY A 358 -6.28 -39.94 -40.47
N LEU A 359 -6.09 -40.04 -39.16
CA LEU A 359 -5.86 -38.87 -38.31
C LEU A 359 -4.44 -38.31 -38.51
N ARG A 360 -4.38 -37.13 -39.14
CA ARG A 360 -3.17 -36.31 -39.29
C ARG A 360 -2.43 -36.20 -37.95
N PRO A 361 -1.08 -36.25 -37.92
CA PRO A 361 -0.32 -36.23 -36.67
C PRO A 361 -0.71 -35.00 -35.84
N LYS A 362 -1.38 -35.25 -34.70
CA LYS A 362 -1.75 -34.21 -33.73
C LYS A 362 -0.45 -33.55 -33.30
N ARG A 363 -0.27 -32.25 -33.62
CA ARG A 363 0.88 -31.46 -33.15
C ARG A 363 1.03 -31.69 -31.64
N PRO A 364 2.23 -32.00 -31.12
CA PRO A 364 2.41 -32.23 -29.70
C PRO A 364 1.90 -31.01 -28.95
N ARG A 365 0.85 -31.21 -28.13
CA ARG A 365 0.35 -30.14 -27.27
C ARG A 365 1.49 -29.76 -26.33
N ALA A 366 1.86 -28.48 -26.30
CA ALA A 366 2.84 -27.99 -25.35
C ALA A 366 2.40 -28.40 -23.95
N ALA A 367 3.32 -29.02 -23.19
CA ALA A 367 3.01 -29.53 -21.85
C ALA A 367 2.48 -28.38 -20.99
N SER A 368 1.33 -28.59 -20.34
CA SER A 368 0.76 -27.62 -19.42
C SER A 368 1.77 -27.33 -18.30
N PRO A 369 2.08 -26.06 -17.98
CA PRO A 369 3.02 -25.75 -16.91
C PRO A 369 2.53 -26.33 -15.58
N GLY A 370 3.46 -26.87 -14.77
CA GLY A 370 3.16 -27.72 -13.62
C GLY A 370 2.18 -27.10 -12.63
N TRP A 371 2.29 -25.79 -12.36
CA TRP A 371 1.40 -25.07 -11.46
C TRP A 371 -0.10 -25.16 -11.82
N LYS A 372 -0.48 -25.44 -13.09
CA LYS A 372 -1.89 -25.65 -13.48
C LYS A 372 -2.50 -26.89 -12.83
N ARG A 373 -1.65 -27.87 -12.52
CA ARG A 373 -2.00 -29.17 -11.92
C ARG A 373 -1.88 -29.17 -10.39
N ILE A 374 -1.50 -28.05 -9.77
CA ILE A 374 -1.40 -27.90 -8.32
C ILE A 374 -2.71 -27.36 -7.77
N GLN A 375 -3.30 -28.14 -6.88
CA GLN A 375 -4.36 -27.73 -5.97
C GLN A 375 -3.84 -27.75 -4.53
N VAL A 376 -4.36 -26.86 -3.70
CA VAL A 376 -4.08 -26.76 -2.27
C VAL A 376 -5.44 -26.69 -1.60
N PHE A 377 -5.76 -27.55 -0.63
CA PHE A 377 -7.09 -27.62 -0.01
C PHE A 377 -8.23 -27.55 -1.06
N ASP A 378 -8.16 -28.48 -2.02
CA ASP A 378 -9.04 -28.68 -3.17
C ASP A 378 -9.20 -27.48 -4.14
N ASP A 379 -8.45 -26.41 -3.93
CA ASP A 379 -8.54 -25.18 -4.72
C ASP A 379 -7.28 -24.97 -5.53
N HIS A 380 -7.42 -24.52 -6.78
CA HIS A 380 -6.25 -24.24 -7.60
C HIS A 380 -5.45 -23.07 -7.01
N VAL A 381 -4.12 -23.11 -7.18
CA VAL A 381 -3.23 -22.01 -6.80
C VAL A 381 -3.76 -20.65 -7.30
N VAL A 382 -3.52 -19.58 -6.55
CA VAL A 382 -4.02 -18.21 -6.87
C VAL A 382 -3.70 -17.81 -8.30
N LEU A 383 -2.51 -18.19 -8.77
CA LEU A 383 -2.08 -18.04 -10.16
C LEU A 383 -3.08 -18.63 -11.16
N HIS A 384 -3.56 -19.85 -10.95
CA HIS A 384 -4.50 -20.48 -11.87
C HIS A 384 -5.84 -19.75 -11.91
N LYS A 385 -6.33 -19.22 -10.78
CA LYS A 385 -7.58 -18.45 -10.74
C LYS A 385 -7.47 -17.11 -11.46
N LEU A 386 -6.37 -16.38 -11.21
CA LEU A 386 -5.99 -15.17 -11.96
C LEU A 386 -5.78 -15.42 -13.46
N LEU A 387 -5.59 -16.67 -13.87
CA LEU A 387 -5.46 -17.08 -15.26
C LEU A 387 -6.59 -18.01 -15.74
N ALA A 388 -7.74 -18.08 -15.04
CA ALA A 388 -8.88 -18.91 -15.40
C ALA A 388 -9.93 -18.11 -16.19
N ALA A 389 -10.53 -17.09 -15.58
CA ALA A 389 -11.48 -16.20 -16.26
C ALA A 389 -10.79 -15.38 -17.37
N ALA A 390 -11.47 -15.10 -18.48
CA ALA A 390 -10.91 -14.36 -19.62
C ALA A 390 -10.37 -12.97 -19.21
N ASP A 391 -11.12 -12.28 -18.34
CA ASP A 391 -11.00 -10.86 -18.06
C ASP A 391 -10.59 -10.55 -16.61
N TYR A 392 -10.14 -11.55 -15.85
CA TYR A 392 -9.68 -11.38 -14.47
C TYR A 392 -8.15 -11.34 -14.40
N ASP A 393 -7.61 -10.46 -13.56
CA ASP A 393 -6.18 -10.23 -13.40
C ASP A 393 -5.82 -9.68 -12.00
N VAL A 394 -4.55 -9.32 -11.78
CA VAL A 394 -4.06 -8.76 -10.51
C VAL A 394 -4.76 -7.43 -10.16
N TRP A 395 -5.11 -6.60 -11.14
CA TRP A 395 -5.85 -5.36 -10.90
C TRP A 395 -7.31 -5.61 -10.50
N SER A 396 -7.93 -6.63 -11.07
CA SER A 396 -9.26 -7.11 -10.68
C SER A 396 -9.25 -7.60 -9.22
N LEU A 397 -8.21 -8.33 -8.83
CA LEU A 397 -7.98 -8.74 -7.43
C LEU A 397 -7.73 -7.55 -6.50
N LEU A 398 -6.97 -6.55 -6.93
CA LEU A 398 -6.73 -5.31 -6.17
C LEU A 398 -8.03 -4.54 -5.94
N LYS A 399 -8.87 -4.38 -6.97
CA LYS A 399 -10.21 -3.79 -6.84
C LYS A 399 -11.08 -4.57 -5.84
N TRP A 400 -11.10 -5.90 -5.94
CA TRP A 400 -11.85 -6.75 -5.01
C TRP A 400 -11.39 -6.56 -3.56
N ALA A 401 -10.08 -6.57 -3.32
CA ALA A 401 -9.52 -6.33 -1.99
C ALA A 401 -9.91 -4.96 -1.42
N PHE A 402 -9.86 -3.89 -2.22
CA PHE A 402 -10.27 -2.55 -1.78
C PHE A 402 -11.79 -2.38 -1.62
N TRP A 403 -12.60 -3.14 -2.37
CA TRP A 403 -14.05 -3.21 -2.11
C TRP A 403 -14.32 -3.89 -0.76
N CYS A 404 -13.69 -5.03 -0.49
CA CYS A 404 -13.80 -5.70 0.82
C CYS A 404 -13.31 -4.82 1.98
N ALA A 405 -12.21 -4.08 1.81
CA ALA A 405 -11.72 -3.12 2.80
C ALA A 405 -12.76 -2.02 3.09
N HIS A 406 -13.35 -1.45 2.03
CA HIS A 406 -14.35 -0.39 2.16
C HIS A 406 -15.62 -0.88 2.84
N THR A 407 -16.18 -2.01 2.41
CA THR A 407 -17.38 -2.60 3.02
C THR A 407 -17.13 -3.03 4.47
N SER A 408 -15.92 -3.49 4.81
CA SER A 408 -15.53 -3.77 6.19
C SER A 408 -15.50 -2.51 7.06
N SER A 409 -14.89 -1.41 6.57
CA SER A 409 -14.92 -0.11 7.29
C SER A 409 -16.34 0.48 7.40
N GLU A 410 -17.20 0.29 6.39
CA GLU A 410 -18.62 0.67 6.47
C GLU A 410 -19.37 -0.16 7.53
N TYR A 411 -19.16 -1.48 7.54
CA TYR A 411 -19.69 -2.36 8.57
C TYR A 411 -19.22 -1.95 9.97
N GLN A 412 -18.01 -1.40 10.11
CA GLN A 412 -17.53 -0.93 11.41
C GLN A 412 -18.31 0.27 11.98
N THR A 413 -19.10 0.99 11.17
CA THR A 413 -19.96 2.08 11.66
C THR A 413 -21.19 1.58 12.45
N PHE A 414 -21.57 0.30 12.31
CA PHE A 414 -22.73 -0.28 13.00
C PHE A 414 -22.47 -1.63 13.69
N LEU A 415 -21.50 -2.45 13.24
CA LEU A 415 -21.09 -3.67 13.94
C LEU A 415 -20.20 -3.35 15.15
N PHE A 416 -20.26 -4.19 16.19
CA PHE A 416 -19.33 -4.09 17.32
C PHE A 416 -17.86 -4.30 16.89
N ASN A 417 -17.62 -5.27 16.01
CA ASN A 417 -16.29 -5.61 15.50
C ASN A 417 -16.40 -6.14 14.06
N ALA A 418 -16.12 -5.27 13.07
CA ALA A 418 -16.08 -5.67 11.67
C ALA A 418 -14.94 -6.68 11.37
N GLY A 419 -13.96 -6.80 12.27
CA GLY A 419 -12.87 -7.78 12.19
C GLY A 419 -13.29 -9.25 12.25
N LEU A 420 -14.55 -9.55 12.56
CA LEU A 420 -15.12 -10.91 12.52
C LEU A 420 -15.85 -11.22 11.20
N THR A 421 -15.98 -10.24 10.31
CA THR A 421 -16.72 -10.40 9.05
C THR A 421 -15.90 -11.15 8.00
N HIS A 422 -16.59 -11.86 7.12
CA HIS A 422 -15.99 -12.48 5.95
C HIS A 422 -15.37 -11.43 5.00
N VAL A 423 -15.95 -10.22 4.88
CA VAL A 423 -15.32 -9.13 4.08
C VAL A 423 -13.95 -8.73 4.64
N HIS A 424 -13.82 -8.52 5.95
CA HIS A 424 -12.53 -8.25 6.60
C HIS A 424 -11.52 -9.37 6.35
N HIS A 425 -11.93 -10.62 6.57
CA HIS A 425 -11.06 -11.78 6.43
C HIS A 425 -10.59 -12.01 4.99
N VAL A 426 -11.45 -11.79 3.99
CA VAL A 426 -11.09 -11.83 2.55
C VAL A 426 -10.15 -10.69 2.20
N TYR A 427 -10.42 -9.47 2.70
CA TYR A 427 -9.52 -8.33 2.52
C TYR A 427 -8.12 -8.59 3.10
N ARG A 428 -8.01 -8.98 4.37
CA ARG A 428 -6.69 -9.16 5.02
C ARG A 428 -5.85 -10.24 4.36
N ALA A 429 -6.47 -11.33 3.88
CA ALA A 429 -5.74 -12.36 3.13
C ALA A 429 -5.31 -11.91 1.73
N THR A 430 -6.22 -11.28 0.98
CA THR A 430 -5.92 -10.79 -0.36
C THR A 430 -4.91 -9.64 -0.32
N GLY A 431 -5.04 -8.74 0.66
CA GLY A 431 -4.13 -7.62 0.92
C GLY A 431 -2.72 -8.09 1.24
N ALA A 432 -2.54 -9.07 2.15
CA ALA A 432 -1.22 -9.62 2.46
C ALA A 432 -0.54 -10.27 1.23
N PHE A 433 -1.31 -10.95 0.36
CA PHE A 433 -0.80 -11.44 -0.92
C PHE A 433 -0.38 -10.30 -1.86
N LEU A 434 -1.22 -9.25 -1.99
CA LEU A 434 -0.94 -8.11 -2.86
C LEU A 434 0.26 -7.30 -2.38
N GLU A 435 0.40 -7.02 -1.07
CA GLU A 435 1.58 -6.41 -0.45
C GLU A 435 2.86 -7.14 -0.87
N LEU A 436 2.88 -8.47 -0.69
CA LEU A 436 4.01 -9.32 -1.08
C LEU A 436 4.27 -9.29 -2.58
N PHE A 437 3.23 -9.42 -3.42
CA PHE A 437 3.34 -9.38 -4.87
C PHE A 437 3.96 -8.06 -5.35
N PHE A 438 3.44 -6.92 -4.89
CA PHE A 438 3.96 -5.60 -5.26
C PHE A 438 5.36 -5.34 -4.68
N ALA A 439 5.67 -5.86 -3.49
CA ALA A 439 7.01 -5.75 -2.91
C ALA A 439 8.06 -6.58 -3.67
N PHE A 440 7.71 -7.77 -4.15
CA PHE A 440 8.55 -8.54 -5.05
C PHE A 440 8.71 -7.87 -6.41
N CYS A 441 7.66 -7.25 -6.97
CA CYS A 441 7.79 -6.42 -8.18
C CYS A 441 8.75 -5.24 -7.95
N HIS A 442 8.68 -4.57 -6.80
CA HIS A 442 9.58 -3.49 -6.43
C HIS A 442 11.05 -3.95 -6.34
N ALA A 443 11.28 -5.15 -5.78
CA ALA A 443 12.61 -5.74 -5.71
C ALA A 443 13.12 -6.21 -7.09
N GLU A 444 12.24 -6.71 -7.97
CA GLU A 444 12.58 -7.00 -9.39
C GLU A 444 13.00 -5.73 -10.12
N LEU A 445 12.27 -4.62 -9.94
CA LEU A 445 12.62 -3.32 -10.50
C LEU A 445 13.98 -2.83 -10.01
N ALA A 446 14.23 -2.89 -8.71
CA ALA A 446 15.52 -2.48 -8.14
C ALA A 446 16.69 -3.31 -8.70
N ALA A 447 16.54 -4.63 -8.77
CA ALA A 447 17.53 -5.50 -9.39
C ALA A 447 17.73 -5.21 -10.89
N SER A 448 16.64 -4.94 -11.62
CA SER A 448 16.68 -4.59 -13.05
C SER A 448 17.41 -3.27 -13.30
N ILE A 449 17.13 -2.23 -12.50
CA ILE A 449 17.84 -0.93 -12.55
C ILE A 449 19.32 -1.11 -12.25
N ALA A 450 19.67 -1.89 -11.21
CA ALA A 450 21.06 -2.19 -10.85
C ALA A 450 21.81 -2.99 -11.94
N ASP A 451 21.10 -3.76 -12.78
CA ASP A 451 21.66 -4.42 -13.97
C ASP A 451 21.70 -3.51 -15.22
N GLY A 452 21.40 -2.21 -15.10
CA GLY A 452 21.33 -1.29 -16.23
C GLY A 452 20.13 -1.53 -17.16
N ARG A 453 19.11 -2.27 -16.70
CA ARG A 453 17.88 -2.61 -17.43
C ARG A 453 16.72 -1.78 -16.86
N PRO A 454 16.39 -0.60 -17.42
CA PRO A 454 15.35 0.27 -16.86
C PRO A 454 13.93 -0.32 -16.92
N ARG A 455 13.71 -1.37 -17.71
CA ARG A 455 12.41 -2.00 -17.91
C ARG A 455 12.30 -3.36 -17.23
N ALA A 456 11.77 -3.36 -16.01
CA ALA A 456 11.33 -4.55 -15.29
C ALA A 456 10.22 -5.28 -16.07
N ALA A 457 10.37 -6.59 -16.28
CA ALA A 457 9.52 -7.31 -17.24
C ALA A 457 8.16 -7.70 -16.66
N ALA A 458 8.07 -7.97 -15.35
CA ALA A 458 6.80 -8.25 -14.70
C ALA A 458 5.93 -6.99 -14.66
N ILE A 459 6.49 -5.86 -14.20
CA ILE A 459 5.77 -4.57 -14.15
C ILE A 459 5.31 -4.14 -15.55
N ALA A 460 6.16 -4.31 -16.58
CA ALA A 460 5.78 -4.00 -17.95
C ALA A 460 4.59 -4.84 -18.47
N ARG A 461 4.42 -6.08 -17.97
CA ARG A 461 3.26 -6.93 -18.27
C ARG A 461 2.03 -6.56 -17.44
N LEU A 462 2.21 -6.29 -16.14
CA LEU A 462 1.17 -5.82 -15.24
C LEU A 462 0.51 -4.53 -15.75
N LEU A 463 1.31 -3.54 -16.16
CA LEU A 463 0.79 -2.33 -16.80
C LEU A 463 0.11 -2.63 -18.14
N GLY A 464 0.63 -3.62 -18.89
CA GLY A 464 0.02 -4.09 -20.12
C GLY A 464 -1.42 -4.61 -19.98
N THR A 465 -1.83 -5.10 -18.80
CA THR A 465 -3.22 -5.56 -18.58
C THR A 465 -4.19 -4.41 -18.28
N LEU A 466 -3.71 -3.22 -17.89
CA LEU A 466 -4.56 -2.02 -17.78
C LEU A 466 -5.09 -1.55 -19.15
N GLY A 467 -4.42 -1.89 -20.25
CA GLY A 467 -4.85 -1.56 -21.62
C GLY A 467 -3.84 -0.68 -22.37
N PRO A 468 -4.29 0.33 -23.15
CA PRO A 468 -3.41 1.22 -23.90
C PRO A 468 -2.49 2.06 -22.99
N ARG A 469 -1.26 2.35 -23.44
CA ARG A 469 -0.26 3.06 -22.62
C ARG A 469 -0.69 4.45 -22.14
N HIS A 470 -1.50 5.17 -22.93
CA HIS A 470 -2.00 6.49 -22.53
C HIS A 470 -3.01 6.43 -21.37
N ASP A 471 -3.68 5.29 -21.17
CA ASP A 471 -4.66 5.09 -20.11
C ASP A 471 -4.05 4.52 -18.82
N TRP A 472 -2.80 4.02 -18.85
CA TRP A 472 -2.19 3.28 -17.74
C TRP A 472 -2.24 4.05 -16.43
N HIS A 473 -1.91 5.34 -16.46
CA HIS A 473 -1.81 6.19 -15.27
C HIS A 473 -3.19 6.50 -14.67
N ASP A 474 -4.19 6.77 -15.51
CA ASP A 474 -5.56 7.03 -15.05
C ASP A 474 -6.23 5.78 -14.48
N ARG A 475 -6.14 4.64 -15.20
CA ARG A 475 -6.72 3.36 -14.76
C ARG A 475 -6.04 2.83 -13.50
N ALA A 476 -4.71 2.97 -13.39
CA ALA A 476 -3.99 2.63 -12.17
C ALA A 476 -4.47 3.48 -10.99
N ALA A 477 -4.53 4.82 -11.14
CA ALA A 477 -5.01 5.70 -10.08
C ALA A 477 -6.48 5.43 -9.70
N LEU A 478 -7.35 5.18 -10.69
CA LEU A 478 -8.74 4.79 -10.47
C LEU A 478 -8.85 3.52 -9.62
N TYR A 479 -8.06 2.49 -9.93
CA TYR A 479 -8.09 1.23 -9.19
C TYR A 479 -7.42 1.32 -7.81
N VAL A 480 -6.30 2.05 -7.71
CA VAL A 480 -5.58 2.26 -6.45
C VAL A 480 -6.38 3.09 -5.46
N PHE A 481 -7.23 4.01 -5.91
CA PHE A 481 -8.07 4.84 -5.03
C PHE A 481 -9.57 4.48 -5.10
N ALA A 482 -9.90 3.26 -5.52
CA ALA A 482 -11.28 2.77 -5.49
C ALA A 482 -11.75 2.48 -4.04
N GLY A 483 -13.00 2.78 -3.72
CA GLY A 483 -13.54 2.80 -2.35
C GLY A 483 -13.26 4.14 -1.66
N LEU A 484 -12.89 4.10 -0.38
CA LEU A 484 -12.57 5.29 0.44
C LEU A 484 -13.74 6.30 0.55
N GLY A 485 -14.96 5.79 0.76
CA GLY A 485 -16.18 6.61 0.88
C GLY A 485 -16.81 7.01 -0.46
N ARG A 486 -16.26 6.57 -1.59
CA ARG A 486 -16.89 6.71 -2.91
C ARG A 486 -17.71 5.48 -3.26
N ALA A 487 -18.96 5.70 -3.64
CA ALA A 487 -19.84 4.65 -4.15
C ALA A 487 -19.21 3.92 -5.35
N TRP A 488 -19.25 2.59 -5.32
CA TRP A 488 -18.79 1.77 -6.44
C TRP A 488 -19.91 1.67 -7.48
N HIS A 489 -19.74 2.32 -8.64
CA HIS A 489 -20.66 2.16 -9.78
C HIS A 489 -20.69 0.71 -10.29
N ASP A 490 -19.52 0.06 -10.36
CA ASP A 490 -19.37 -1.35 -10.73
C ASP A 490 -18.82 -2.15 -9.56
N LYS A 491 -19.63 -3.03 -8.95
CA LYS A 491 -19.15 -3.97 -7.92
C LYS A 491 -18.10 -4.92 -8.53
N PRO A 492 -16.86 -4.97 -8.00
CA PRO A 492 -15.84 -5.89 -8.50
C PRO A 492 -16.24 -7.34 -8.22
N TYR A 493 -15.82 -8.24 -9.11
CA TYR A 493 -15.99 -9.66 -8.93
C TYR A 493 -14.86 -10.22 -8.04
N PRO A 494 -15.10 -11.25 -7.20
CA PRO A 494 -14.04 -11.94 -6.50
C PRO A 494 -13.21 -12.85 -7.41
N CYS A 495 -12.02 -13.20 -6.92
CA CYS A 495 -11.17 -14.23 -7.54
C CYS A 495 -11.74 -15.65 -7.32
N PHE A 496 -12.42 -15.85 -6.19
CA PHE A 496 -13.07 -17.10 -5.83
C PHE A 496 -14.59 -16.88 -5.74
N PRO A 497 -15.43 -17.54 -6.57
CA PRO A 497 -16.88 -17.34 -6.56
C PRO A 497 -17.53 -17.49 -5.17
N ARG A 498 -17.02 -18.40 -4.33
CA ARG A 498 -17.47 -18.56 -2.93
C ARG A 498 -17.38 -17.28 -2.08
N GLU A 499 -16.44 -16.37 -2.35
CA GLU A 499 -16.30 -15.12 -1.60
C GLU A 499 -17.52 -14.22 -1.80
N LEU A 500 -18.17 -14.26 -2.98
CA LEU A 500 -19.44 -13.56 -3.20
C LEU A 500 -20.59 -14.17 -2.39
N VAL A 501 -20.53 -15.46 -2.04
CA VAL A 501 -21.53 -16.14 -1.21
C VAL A 501 -21.28 -15.84 0.27
N LEU A 502 -20.03 -15.95 0.72
CA LEU A 502 -19.61 -15.64 2.10
C LEU A 502 -19.91 -14.19 2.48
N THR A 503 -19.66 -13.25 1.57
CA THR A 503 -19.93 -11.81 1.80
C THR A 503 -21.42 -11.42 1.68
N LYS A 504 -22.28 -12.33 1.19
CA LYS A 504 -23.75 -12.14 1.22
C LYS A 504 -24.39 -12.73 2.47
N ASN A 505 -23.88 -13.87 2.92
CA ASN A 505 -24.44 -14.66 4.02
C ASN A 505 -23.58 -14.53 5.29
N ASP A 506 -23.06 -13.34 5.56
CA ASP A 506 -22.12 -13.10 6.65
C ASP A 506 -22.85 -13.16 8.01
N PRO A 507 -22.59 -14.17 8.86
CA PRO A 507 -23.32 -14.34 10.10
C PRO A 507 -23.08 -13.17 11.08
N ALA A 508 -21.91 -12.53 11.06
CA ALA A 508 -21.61 -11.40 11.93
C ALA A 508 -22.41 -10.14 11.56
N VAL A 509 -22.79 -10.01 10.28
CA VAL A 509 -23.70 -8.96 9.80
C VAL A 509 -25.14 -9.32 10.14
N LEU A 510 -25.56 -10.57 9.87
CA LEU A 510 -26.94 -11.03 10.04
C LEU A 510 -27.38 -11.12 11.51
N SER A 511 -26.48 -11.47 12.44
CA SER A 511 -26.81 -11.62 13.87
C SER A 511 -26.52 -10.36 14.71
N SER A 512 -26.24 -9.22 14.07
CA SER A 512 -25.78 -8.01 14.76
C SER A 512 -26.88 -7.33 15.57
N ARG A 513 -26.69 -7.25 16.90
CA ARG A 513 -27.40 -6.32 17.79
C ARG A 513 -26.37 -5.32 18.35
N CYS A 514 -26.43 -4.06 17.91
CA CYS A 514 -25.42 -3.03 18.23
C CYS A 514 -25.37 -2.67 19.73
N LYS A 515 -24.22 -2.12 20.20
CA LYS A 515 -24.07 -1.04 21.24
C LYS A 515 -22.66 -0.92 21.88
N THR A 516 -21.53 -1.03 21.16
CA THR A 516 -20.20 -0.45 21.60
C THR A 516 -19.10 -0.57 20.54
N THR A 517 -17.96 0.07 20.79
CA THR A 517 -16.92 0.42 19.79
C THR A 517 -15.64 -0.43 19.86
N CYS A 518 -15.38 -1.24 18.83
CA CYS A 518 -14.01 -1.57 18.40
C CYS A 518 -13.75 -0.79 17.11
N VAL A 519 -12.61 -0.09 16.95
CA VAL A 519 -12.32 0.66 15.71
C VAL A 519 -11.38 -0.15 14.82
N ASN A 520 -11.95 -0.96 13.93
CA ASN A 520 -11.21 -1.62 12.85
C ASN A 520 -11.49 -0.94 11.51
N ASP A 521 -10.59 -0.05 11.08
CA ASP A 521 -10.69 0.63 9.79
C ASP A 521 -9.75 -0.01 8.74
N ASP A 522 -10.31 -0.90 7.93
CA ASP A 522 -9.59 -1.60 6.87
C ASP A 522 -9.21 -0.69 5.69
N ASN A 523 -9.98 0.37 5.40
CA ASN A 523 -9.59 1.43 4.46
C ASN A 523 -8.31 2.11 4.94
N SER A 524 -8.22 2.48 6.22
CA SER A 524 -7.02 3.10 6.79
C SER A 524 -5.81 2.18 6.64
N HIS A 525 -5.95 0.90 7.02
CA HIS A 525 -4.92 -0.13 6.76
C HIS A 525 -4.57 -0.26 5.27
N SER A 526 -5.55 -0.10 4.37
CA SER A 526 -5.34 -0.26 2.93
C SER A 526 -4.44 0.83 2.33
N MET A 527 -4.32 1.98 2.99
CA MET A 527 -3.52 3.10 2.50
C MET A 527 -2.03 2.75 2.38
N GLY A 528 -1.51 1.82 3.20
CA GLY A 528 -0.15 1.29 3.05
C GLY A 528 0.07 0.54 1.74
N LEU A 529 -0.85 -0.37 1.38
CA LEU A 529 -0.81 -1.06 0.09
C LEU A 529 -0.97 -0.06 -1.08
N ARG A 530 -1.86 0.94 -0.95
CA ARG A 530 -2.05 1.97 -1.98
C ARG A 530 -0.79 2.81 -2.20
N ALA A 531 -0.14 3.26 -1.13
CA ALA A 531 1.12 4.00 -1.17
C ALA A 531 2.21 3.18 -1.87
N HIS A 532 2.35 1.91 -1.49
CA HIS A 532 3.33 1.00 -2.08
C HIS A 532 3.14 0.77 -3.58
N VAL A 533 1.89 0.66 -4.05
CA VAL A 533 1.60 0.59 -5.50
C VAL A 533 1.95 1.90 -6.22
N VAL A 534 1.63 3.06 -5.64
CA VAL A 534 1.99 4.37 -6.22
C VAL A 534 3.51 4.52 -6.32
N LEU A 535 4.26 4.17 -5.26
CA LEU A 535 5.73 4.18 -5.25
C LEU A 535 6.29 3.28 -6.36
N LEU A 536 5.84 2.02 -6.46
CA LEU A 536 6.27 1.10 -7.51
C LEU A 536 6.10 1.68 -8.92
N LEU A 537 4.92 2.25 -9.20
CA LEU A 537 4.61 2.81 -10.52
C LEU A 537 5.42 4.08 -10.81
N PHE A 538 5.64 4.94 -9.80
CA PHE A 538 6.48 6.12 -9.94
C PHE A 538 7.94 5.74 -10.19
N HIS A 539 8.50 4.78 -9.44
CA HIS A 539 9.86 4.29 -9.63
C HIS A 539 10.04 3.70 -11.03
N TYR A 540 9.05 2.95 -11.53
CA TYR A 540 9.09 2.36 -12.87
C TYR A 540 9.08 3.41 -13.98
N GLU A 541 8.21 4.41 -13.92
CA GLU A 541 8.23 5.51 -14.91
C GLU A 541 9.51 6.35 -14.80
N HIS A 542 9.98 6.63 -13.58
CA HIS A 542 11.24 7.35 -13.36
C HIS A 542 12.44 6.59 -13.95
N ALA A 543 12.49 5.27 -13.82
CA ALA A 543 13.52 4.44 -14.43
C ALA A 543 13.46 4.45 -15.98
N LEU A 544 12.27 4.57 -16.56
CA LEU A 544 12.07 4.57 -18.01
C LEU A 544 12.35 5.93 -18.69
N GLY A 545 12.08 7.05 -18.02
CA GLY A 545 12.12 8.39 -18.65
C GLY A 545 12.50 9.53 -17.71
N GLY A 546 13.14 9.23 -16.58
CA GLY A 546 13.59 10.21 -15.59
C GLY A 546 12.43 10.96 -14.91
N ALA A 547 12.77 12.11 -14.31
CA ALA A 547 11.82 12.94 -13.55
C ALA A 547 10.58 13.39 -14.37
N ALA A 548 10.68 13.45 -15.70
CA ALA A 548 9.59 13.89 -16.57
C ALA A 548 8.46 12.86 -16.72
N ALA A 549 8.77 11.56 -16.65
CA ALA A 549 7.84 10.48 -16.99
C ALA A 549 6.76 10.24 -15.91
N GLY A 550 7.12 10.38 -14.62
CA GLY A 550 6.19 10.20 -13.50
C GLY A 550 5.07 11.25 -13.42
N ARG A 551 5.17 12.37 -14.17
CA ARG A 551 4.22 13.49 -14.09
C ARG A 551 2.79 13.15 -14.51
N GLY A 552 2.62 12.20 -15.44
CA GLY A 552 1.29 11.70 -15.81
C GLY A 552 0.62 11.02 -14.62
N LEU A 553 1.28 10.00 -14.06
CA LEU A 553 0.84 9.28 -12.87
C LEU A 553 0.53 10.22 -11.70
N MET A 554 1.43 11.15 -11.38
CA MET A 554 1.24 12.10 -10.28
C MET A 554 0.00 12.97 -10.46
N ARG A 555 -0.32 13.43 -11.67
CA ARG A 555 -1.56 14.19 -11.93
C ARG A 555 -2.82 13.36 -11.66
N HIS A 556 -2.84 12.08 -12.04
CA HIS A 556 -4.00 11.22 -11.79
C HIS A 556 -4.11 10.81 -10.31
N VAL A 557 -2.98 10.52 -9.64
CA VAL A 557 -2.93 10.24 -8.20
C VAL A 557 -3.38 11.44 -7.38
N LEU A 558 -2.89 12.65 -7.71
CA LEU A 558 -3.24 13.92 -7.06
C LEU A 558 -4.75 14.15 -7.01
N ARG A 559 -5.41 14.14 -8.17
CA ARG A 559 -6.87 14.34 -8.30
C ARG A 559 -7.68 13.35 -7.47
N ARG A 560 -7.18 12.12 -7.31
CA ARG A 560 -7.81 11.11 -6.45
C ARG A 560 -7.56 11.43 -4.97
N LEU A 561 -6.33 11.71 -4.56
CA LEU A 561 -5.99 12.03 -3.16
C LEU A 561 -6.67 13.30 -2.62
N ALA A 562 -6.71 14.37 -3.41
CA ALA A 562 -7.36 15.62 -3.00
C ALA A 562 -8.84 15.46 -2.65
N SER A 563 -9.48 14.40 -3.17
CA SER A 563 -10.89 14.06 -2.96
C SER A 563 -11.13 12.84 -2.06
N VAL A 564 -10.09 12.30 -1.42
CA VAL A 564 -10.18 11.24 -0.41
C VAL A 564 -10.43 11.85 0.98
N PRO A 565 -11.20 11.22 1.89
CA PRO A 565 -11.36 11.70 3.28
C PRO A 565 -10.03 11.93 4.01
N LEU A 566 -9.96 12.96 4.86
CA LEU A 566 -8.70 13.43 5.48
C LEU A 566 -7.94 12.32 6.20
N VAL A 567 -8.61 11.52 7.04
CA VAL A 567 -8.01 10.40 7.78
C VAL A 567 -7.27 9.40 6.88
N TYR A 568 -7.74 9.20 5.64
CA TYR A 568 -7.11 8.31 4.67
C TYR A 568 -5.97 8.99 3.91
N LEU A 569 -6.05 10.31 3.70
CA LEU A 569 -4.95 11.11 3.16
C LEU A 569 -3.76 11.14 4.13
N GLU A 570 -4.00 11.37 5.42
CA GLU A 570 -2.99 11.32 6.48
C GLU A 570 -2.34 9.94 6.57
N ALA A 571 -3.13 8.87 6.62
CA ALA A 571 -2.63 7.50 6.61
C ALA A 571 -1.78 7.20 5.36
N PHE A 572 -2.20 7.66 4.17
CA PHE A 572 -1.43 7.49 2.94
C PHE A 572 -0.08 8.22 2.98
N LEU A 573 -0.06 9.48 3.41
CA LEU A 573 1.16 10.28 3.49
C LEU A 573 2.13 9.71 4.55
N GLY A 574 1.62 9.27 5.70
CA GLY A 574 2.41 8.58 6.73
C GLY A 574 3.01 7.25 6.25
N HIS A 575 2.25 6.46 5.48
CA HIS A 575 2.77 5.23 4.86
C HIS A 575 3.82 5.52 3.76
N MET A 576 3.58 6.52 2.90
CA MET A 576 4.57 6.99 1.91
C MET A 576 5.89 7.37 2.59
N GLN A 577 5.83 8.21 3.63
CA GLN A 577 7.00 8.64 4.40
C GLN A 577 7.72 7.46 5.06
N THR A 578 6.97 6.49 5.61
CA THR A 578 7.54 5.29 6.25
C THR A 578 8.27 4.40 5.25
N GLU A 579 7.67 4.12 4.08
CA GLU A 579 8.31 3.33 3.02
C GLU A 579 9.53 4.05 2.43
N LEU A 580 9.50 5.37 2.28
CA LEU A 580 10.64 6.17 1.81
C LEU A 580 11.78 6.23 2.84
N ALA A 581 11.46 6.23 4.14
CA ALA A 581 12.45 6.17 5.21
C ALA A 581 13.08 4.77 5.37
N ALA A 582 12.29 3.71 5.18
CA ALA A 582 12.77 2.33 5.20
C ALA A 582 13.52 1.94 3.91
N GLY A 583 13.13 2.51 2.78
CA GLY A 583 13.55 2.16 1.41
C GLY A 583 14.92 2.69 0.98
N GLY A 584 15.87 2.84 1.91
CA GLY A 584 17.27 3.21 1.63
C GLY A 584 18.09 2.13 0.92
N GLU A 585 17.51 1.48 -0.11
CA GLU A 585 18.17 0.44 -0.91
C GLU A 585 19.40 1.01 -1.63
N PRO A 586 20.62 0.50 -1.35
CA PRO A 586 21.86 1.07 -1.87
C PRO A 586 22.00 0.82 -3.38
N GLY A 587 21.50 1.74 -4.20
CA GLY A 587 21.66 1.71 -5.66
C GLY A 587 20.61 2.48 -6.45
N LEU A 588 19.37 2.60 -5.94
CA LEU A 588 18.47 3.62 -6.45
C LEU A 588 18.87 4.96 -5.83
N GLY A 589 19.01 6.00 -6.64
CA GLY A 589 19.13 7.36 -6.13
C GLY A 589 17.88 7.67 -5.30
N THR A 590 18.03 7.85 -3.98
CA THR A 590 16.89 8.11 -3.10
C THR A 590 16.34 9.53 -3.26
N ALA A 591 17.15 10.48 -3.73
CA ALA A 591 16.78 11.90 -3.79
C ALA A 591 15.48 12.22 -4.58
N PRO A 592 15.20 11.64 -5.78
CA PRO A 592 13.94 11.87 -6.48
C PRO A 592 12.72 11.29 -5.75
N LEU A 593 12.94 10.32 -4.86
CA LEU A 593 11.90 9.60 -4.11
C LEU A 593 11.65 10.26 -2.75
N GLN A 594 12.70 10.72 -2.08
CA GLN A 594 12.66 11.53 -0.86
C GLN A 594 12.02 12.92 -1.07
N ALA A 595 11.86 13.34 -2.33
CA ALA A 595 11.14 14.54 -2.73
C ALA A 595 9.70 14.25 -3.19
N LEU A 596 9.31 12.98 -3.36
CA LEU A 596 8.03 12.59 -3.95
C LEU A 596 6.86 12.81 -3.00
N ASP A 597 7.05 12.44 -1.73
CA ASP A 597 6.08 12.68 -0.65
C ASP A 597 5.85 14.20 -0.48
N ALA A 598 6.92 14.99 -0.42
CA ALA A 598 6.86 16.45 -0.36
C ALA A 598 6.18 17.07 -1.60
N GLN A 599 6.53 16.61 -2.81
CA GLN A 599 5.86 17.04 -4.05
C GLN A 599 4.37 16.71 -4.03
N LEU A 600 4.00 15.53 -3.54
CA LEU A 600 2.62 15.08 -3.53
C LEU A 600 1.79 15.82 -2.47
N GLY A 601 2.31 16.01 -1.26
CA GLY A 601 1.67 16.82 -0.23
C GLY A 601 1.50 18.27 -0.64
N PHE A 602 2.53 18.88 -1.25
CA PHE A 602 2.44 20.23 -1.81
C PHE A 602 1.45 20.34 -2.96
N ALA A 603 1.43 19.36 -3.88
CA ALA A 603 0.46 19.35 -4.97
C ALA A 603 -0.97 19.14 -4.45
N VAL A 604 -1.17 18.28 -3.45
CA VAL A 604 -2.45 18.12 -2.76
C VAL A 604 -2.87 19.44 -2.12
N LEU A 605 -1.95 20.16 -1.47
CA LEU A 605 -2.21 21.49 -0.91
C LEU A 605 -2.76 22.44 -1.99
N CYS A 606 -2.07 22.58 -3.12
CA CYS A 606 -2.52 23.40 -4.25
C CYS A 606 -3.88 22.98 -4.83
N GLU A 607 -4.17 21.67 -4.89
CA GLU A 607 -5.44 21.18 -5.42
C GLU A 607 -6.60 21.42 -4.43
N VAL A 608 -6.38 21.27 -3.11
CA VAL A 608 -7.44 21.53 -2.11
C VAL A 608 -7.67 23.02 -1.85
N THR A 609 -6.70 23.88 -2.13
CA THR A 609 -6.83 25.34 -2.01
C THR A 609 -7.16 26.03 -3.34
N GLY A 610 -7.13 25.31 -4.47
CA GLY A 610 -7.20 25.91 -5.81
C GLY A 610 -6.10 26.94 -6.12
N THR A 611 -5.08 27.08 -5.26
CA THR A 611 -4.06 28.14 -5.37
C THR A 611 -2.70 27.61 -5.79
N VAL A 612 -2.13 28.24 -6.82
CA VAL A 612 -0.82 27.88 -7.36
C VAL A 612 0.29 28.58 -6.56
N PHE A 613 0.98 27.79 -5.74
CA PHE A 613 2.20 28.21 -5.05
C PHE A 613 3.44 27.86 -5.89
N SER A 614 4.55 28.57 -5.67
CA SER A 614 5.84 28.23 -6.29
C SER A 614 6.76 27.56 -5.26
N MET A 615 7.26 26.36 -5.60
CA MET A 615 8.25 25.64 -4.81
C MET A 615 9.31 25.06 -5.78
N GLU A 616 10.54 25.49 -5.61
CA GLU A 616 11.71 25.12 -6.41
C GLU A 616 12.45 23.91 -5.82
N ALA A 617 12.33 23.70 -4.50
CA ALA A 617 13.05 22.68 -3.76
C ALA A 617 12.13 21.92 -2.79
N PHE A 618 12.13 20.60 -2.92
CA PHE A 618 11.37 19.65 -2.10
C PHE A 618 12.26 18.86 -1.12
N CYS A 619 13.51 19.29 -0.95
CA CYS A 619 14.48 18.75 0.00
C CYS A 619 15.55 19.81 0.35
N GLY A 620 16.23 19.61 1.48
CA GLY A 620 17.31 20.47 1.99
C GLY A 620 16.83 21.78 2.63
N PRO A 621 17.76 22.65 3.07
CA PRO A 621 17.42 23.90 3.76
C PRO A 621 16.51 24.86 2.97
N ALA A 622 16.55 24.80 1.64
CA ALA A 622 15.66 25.60 0.79
C ALA A 622 14.18 25.19 0.95
N PHE A 623 13.90 23.90 1.16
CA PHE A 623 12.53 23.38 1.28
C PHE A 623 11.81 23.90 2.54
N VAL A 624 12.48 23.91 3.71
CA VAL A 624 11.89 24.46 4.94
C VAL A 624 11.63 25.97 4.85
N LEU A 625 12.53 26.71 4.18
CA LEU A 625 12.34 28.15 3.94
C LEU A 625 11.22 28.44 2.94
N GLN A 626 11.06 27.62 1.89
CA GLN A 626 9.96 27.76 0.93
C GLN A 626 8.63 27.37 1.55
N THR A 627 8.56 26.28 2.32
CA THR A 627 7.35 25.87 3.04
C THR A 627 6.93 26.92 4.07
N ALA A 628 7.86 27.48 4.83
CA ALA A 628 7.58 28.59 5.75
C ALA A 628 7.04 29.84 5.04
N ARG A 629 7.43 30.11 3.78
CA ARG A 629 6.85 31.20 2.96
C ARG A 629 5.44 30.88 2.47
N VAL A 630 5.14 29.61 2.13
CA VAL A 630 3.78 29.17 1.78
C VAL A 630 2.83 29.34 2.97
N LEU A 631 3.27 29.00 4.19
CA LEU A 631 2.50 29.23 5.42
C LEU A 631 2.23 30.72 5.73
N LEU A 632 3.06 31.63 5.23
CA LEU A 632 2.87 33.09 5.35
C LEU A 632 2.06 33.70 4.21
N ASP A 633 1.71 32.93 3.17
CA ASP A 633 0.92 33.42 2.06
C ASP A 633 -0.57 33.41 2.42
N GLY A 634 -1.16 34.58 2.64
CA GLY A 634 -2.57 34.72 3.00
C GLY A 634 -3.56 34.04 2.04
N ARG A 635 -3.14 33.78 0.79
CA ARG A 635 -3.95 33.03 -0.20
C ARG A 635 -4.20 31.58 0.21
N LEU A 636 -3.33 30.99 1.05
CA LEU A 636 -3.52 29.66 1.63
C LEU A 636 -4.83 29.61 2.44
N TYR A 637 -4.99 30.51 3.39
CA TYR A 637 -6.15 30.55 4.29
C TYR A 637 -7.38 31.14 3.59
N ARG A 638 -7.19 32.22 2.81
CA ARG A 638 -8.27 32.88 2.06
C ARG A 638 -8.94 32.00 1.02
N SER A 639 -8.23 31.00 0.48
CA SER A 639 -8.86 30.02 -0.42
C SER A 639 -10.03 29.25 0.19
N VAL A 640 -10.10 29.15 1.52
CA VAL A 640 -11.21 28.52 2.25
C VAL A 640 -12.14 29.58 2.84
N VAL A 641 -11.62 30.71 3.34
CA VAL A 641 -12.44 31.78 3.93
C VAL A 641 -13.30 32.51 2.90
N ASP A 642 -12.76 32.75 1.71
CA ASP A 642 -13.46 33.46 0.63
C ASP A 642 -14.44 32.53 -0.13
N ASP A 643 -14.49 31.23 0.20
CA ASP A 643 -15.39 30.25 -0.42
C ASP A 643 -16.81 30.35 0.17
N VAL A 644 -17.70 30.96 -0.60
CA VAL A 644 -19.10 31.15 -0.23
C VAL A 644 -19.98 29.92 -0.47
N THR A 645 -19.45 28.83 -1.04
CA THR A 645 -20.24 27.66 -1.48
C THR A 645 -20.56 26.64 -0.39
N PHE A 646 -19.97 26.74 0.80
CA PHE A 646 -20.26 25.84 1.92
C PHE A 646 -21.72 25.90 2.36
N GLY A 647 -22.38 24.74 2.41
CA GLY A 647 -23.78 24.62 2.86
C GLY A 647 -23.94 24.73 4.38
N CYS A 648 -22.91 24.38 5.15
CA CYS A 648 -22.91 24.48 6.61
C CYS A 648 -21.49 24.70 7.19
N VAL A 649 -21.42 24.96 8.49
CA VAL A 649 -20.15 25.13 9.22
C VAL A 649 -19.32 23.85 9.27
N ASP A 650 -19.95 22.66 9.28
CA ASP A 650 -19.23 21.38 9.24
C ASP A 650 -18.45 21.16 7.94
N ASP A 651 -19.00 21.57 6.79
CA ASP A 651 -18.31 21.48 5.49
C ASP A 651 -17.08 22.39 5.47
N PHE A 652 -17.25 23.65 5.90
CA PHE A 652 -16.15 24.59 6.10
C PHE A 652 -15.10 24.03 7.05
N ALA A 653 -15.50 23.51 8.21
CA ALA A 653 -14.58 22.96 9.21
C ALA A 653 -13.89 21.67 8.73
N ALA A 654 -14.52 20.88 7.86
CA ALA A 654 -13.89 19.73 7.21
C ALA A 654 -12.84 20.16 6.18
N GLN A 655 -13.13 21.19 5.37
CA GLN A 655 -12.18 21.73 4.39
C GLN A 655 -11.03 22.49 5.06
N TRP A 656 -11.30 23.29 6.08
CA TRP A 656 -10.28 23.98 6.87
C TRP A 656 -9.30 22.99 7.51
N ARG A 657 -9.80 21.96 8.20
CA ARG A 657 -8.97 20.89 8.78
C ARG A 657 -8.13 20.18 7.70
N ARG A 658 -8.68 19.95 6.50
CA ARG A 658 -7.96 19.35 5.38
C ARG A 658 -6.77 20.22 4.94
N VAL A 659 -6.99 21.53 4.74
CA VAL A 659 -5.90 22.45 4.35
C VAL A 659 -4.84 22.54 5.47
N MET A 660 -5.27 22.70 6.73
CA MET A 660 -4.34 22.81 7.86
C MET A 660 -3.52 21.53 8.06
N ALA A 661 -4.13 20.34 8.02
CA ALA A 661 -3.42 19.07 8.19
C ALA A 661 -2.39 18.82 7.07
N VAL A 662 -2.70 19.15 5.82
CA VAL A 662 -1.74 19.02 4.70
C VAL A 662 -0.61 20.04 4.84
N ALA A 663 -0.91 21.27 5.25
CA ALA A 663 0.10 22.30 5.50
C ALA A 663 1.02 21.93 6.69
N GLU A 664 0.46 21.42 7.79
CA GLU A 664 1.19 20.95 8.97
C GLU A 664 2.07 19.74 8.63
N TRP A 665 1.54 18.76 7.90
CA TRP A 665 2.30 17.60 7.42
C TRP A 665 3.49 18.03 6.55
N LEU A 666 3.27 18.92 5.57
CA LEU A 666 4.32 19.41 4.68
C LEU A 666 5.41 20.17 5.46
N PHE A 667 5.00 20.99 6.44
CA PHE A 667 5.92 21.72 7.30
C PHE A 667 6.70 20.80 8.25
N GLY A 668 6.04 19.82 8.86
CA GLY A 668 6.67 18.78 9.67
C GLY A 668 7.72 17.98 8.89
N ARG A 669 7.39 17.56 7.67
CA ARG A 669 8.31 16.87 6.76
C ARG A 669 9.51 17.74 6.37
N ALA A 670 9.30 19.04 6.14
CA ALA A 670 10.37 20.00 5.84
C ALA A 670 11.28 20.28 7.05
N LEU A 671 10.72 20.34 8.27
CA LEU A 671 11.47 20.45 9.51
C LEU A 671 12.34 19.22 9.76
N GLU A 672 11.82 18.01 9.53
CA GLU A 672 12.61 16.76 9.61
C GLU A 672 13.75 16.75 8.60
N ASP A 673 13.50 17.16 7.36
CA ASP A 673 14.54 17.26 6.34
C ASP A 673 15.64 18.27 6.74
N ALA A 674 15.25 19.40 7.33
CA ALA A 674 16.18 20.37 7.87
C ALA A 674 16.98 19.81 9.06
N VAL A 675 16.38 18.98 9.92
CA VAL A 675 17.01 18.35 11.10
C VAL A 675 18.01 17.25 10.71
N HIS A 676 17.69 16.43 9.71
CA HIS A 676 18.56 15.35 9.22
C HIS A 676 19.59 15.79 8.17
N GLY A 677 19.29 16.85 7.41
CA GLY A 677 20.18 17.42 6.41
C GLY A 677 21.35 18.21 6.99
N LYS A 678 22.12 18.85 6.10
CA LYS A 678 23.17 19.82 6.49
C LYS A 678 22.59 20.84 7.48
N PRO A 679 23.34 21.24 8.53
CA PRO A 679 22.84 22.20 9.50
C PRO A 679 22.42 23.48 8.78
N ALA A 680 21.14 23.83 8.91
CA ALA A 680 20.65 25.15 8.54
C ALA A 680 21.33 26.19 9.45
N ALA A 681 21.49 27.43 8.97
CA ALA A 681 22.05 28.46 9.82
C ALA A 681 21.15 28.69 11.05
N GLN A 682 21.73 29.11 12.16
CA GLN A 682 20.95 29.46 13.36
C GLN A 682 19.90 30.56 13.04
N ALA A 683 20.27 31.50 12.15
CA ALA A 683 19.37 32.51 11.60
C ALA A 683 18.17 31.91 10.85
N ASP A 684 18.35 30.84 10.07
CA ASP A 684 17.26 30.15 9.37
C ASP A 684 16.29 29.51 10.37
N CYS A 685 16.82 28.90 11.45
CA CYS A 685 16.00 28.28 12.49
C CYS A 685 15.14 29.32 13.23
N VAL A 686 15.71 30.48 13.56
CA VAL A 686 14.98 31.61 14.16
C VAL A 686 13.94 32.17 13.20
N PHE A 687 14.27 32.32 11.91
CA PHE A 687 13.32 32.76 10.88
C PHE A 687 12.15 31.78 10.74
N VAL A 688 12.40 30.46 10.71
CA VAL A 688 11.37 29.42 10.59
C VAL A 688 10.42 29.43 11.80
N VAL A 689 10.93 29.50 13.03
CA VAL A 689 10.08 29.57 14.24
C VAL A 689 9.26 30.87 14.28
N LYS A 690 9.83 32.01 13.88
CA LYS A 690 9.09 33.28 13.78
C LYS A 690 8.00 33.20 12.71
N SER A 691 8.31 32.63 11.55
CA SER A 691 7.37 32.48 10.43
C SER A 691 6.21 31.56 10.81
N ALA A 692 6.49 30.44 11.48
CA ALA A 692 5.48 29.51 11.96
C ALA A 692 4.49 30.18 12.94
N ARG A 693 4.99 31.00 13.88
CA ARG A 693 4.13 31.78 14.78
C ARG A 693 3.25 32.78 14.02
N CYS A 694 3.81 33.52 13.06
CA CYS A 694 3.01 34.45 12.26
C CYS A 694 2.00 33.73 11.37
N ALA A 695 2.27 32.48 10.95
CA ALA A 695 1.31 31.63 10.26
C ALA A 695 0.16 31.18 11.18
N ASP A 696 0.44 30.76 12.42
CA ASP A 696 -0.62 30.46 13.41
C ASP A 696 -1.51 31.69 13.68
N GLU A 697 -0.90 32.87 13.86
CA GLU A 697 -1.61 34.15 14.07
C GLU A 697 -2.48 34.53 12.86
N LEU A 698 -1.97 34.32 11.62
CA LEU A 698 -2.69 34.59 10.38
C LEU A 698 -3.85 33.60 10.15
N ALA A 699 -3.61 32.30 10.38
CA ALA A 699 -4.61 31.25 10.24
C ALA A 699 -5.78 31.46 11.22
N ALA A 700 -5.48 31.72 12.49
CA ALA A 700 -6.49 31.99 13.51
C ALA A 700 -7.31 33.26 13.22
N ALA A 701 -6.67 34.31 12.69
CA ALA A 701 -7.36 35.52 12.26
C ALA A 701 -8.33 35.25 11.10
N CYS A 702 -7.87 34.54 10.05
CA CYS A 702 -8.70 34.18 8.90
C CYS A 702 -9.90 33.28 9.30
N TYR A 703 -9.68 32.30 10.18
CA TYR A 703 -10.75 31.44 10.68
C TYR A 703 -11.80 32.21 11.50
N ALA A 704 -11.36 33.14 12.35
CA ALA A 704 -12.25 34.02 13.10
C ALA A 704 -13.02 34.98 12.16
N GLU A 705 -12.36 35.54 11.15
CA GLU A 705 -12.97 36.38 10.11
C GLU A 705 -14.12 35.63 9.40
N TYR A 706 -13.92 34.35 9.04
CA TYR A 706 -14.98 33.52 8.47
C TYR A 706 -16.19 33.37 9.40
N LEU A 707 -15.97 32.94 10.66
CA LEU A 707 -17.08 32.71 11.59
C LEU A 707 -17.88 33.99 11.88
N GLU A 708 -17.20 35.12 12.08
CA GLU A 708 -17.84 36.42 12.30
C GLU A 708 -18.57 36.92 11.03
N SER A 709 -18.08 36.59 9.83
CA SER A 709 -18.78 36.92 8.55
C SER A 709 -20.12 36.18 8.37
N ARG A 710 -20.30 35.04 9.06
CA ARG A 710 -21.54 34.24 9.07
C ARG A 710 -22.47 34.58 10.25
N TYR A 711 -22.13 35.57 11.08
CA TYR A 711 -22.96 35.95 12.23
C TYR A 711 -24.33 36.49 11.79
N GLU A 712 -25.41 36.01 12.42
CA GLU A 712 -26.80 36.29 12.02
C GLU A 712 -27.19 37.78 11.86
N ASP A 713 -26.59 38.70 12.64
CA ASP A 713 -26.83 40.16 12.52
C ASP A 713 -25.92 40.85 11.47
N SER A 714 -25.24 40.10 10.59
CA SER A 714 -24.32 40.66 9.59
C SER A 714 -25.06 41.12 8.32
N ASP A 715 -25.05 42.43 8.06
CA ASP A 715 -25.63 43.10 6.88
C ASP A 715 -25.11 42.58 5.51
N LEU A 716 -24.09 41.72 5.49
CA LEU A 716 -23.36 41.27 4.30
C LEU A 716 -23.61 39.79 3.92
N ILE A 717 -24.49 39.08 4.62
CA ILE A 717 -24.76 37.67 4.34
C ILE A 717 -25.60 37.51 3.05
N PRO A 718 -25.15 36.74 2.05
CA PRO A 718 -25.98 36.39 0.89
C PRO A 718 -27.23 35.62 1.32
N GLU A 719 -28.39 35.90 0.71
CA GLU A 719 -29.68 35.27 1.06
C GLU A 719 -29.68 33.72 1.05
N THR A 720 -28.71 33.10 0.36
CA THR A 720 -28.56 31.64 0.24
C THR A 720 -27.54 31.03 1.20
N ALA A 721 -26.85 31.83 2.03
CA ALA A 721 -25.83 31.35 2.94
C ALA A 721 -26.40 30.96 4.31
N PHE A 722 -25.75 29.99 4.98
CA PHE A 722 -26.08 29.67 6.36
C PHE A 722 -25.60 30.79 7.31
N THR A 723 -26.37 31.01 8.38
CA THR A 723 -26.02 31.91 9.49
C THR A 723 -25.52 31.11 10.69
N LEU A 724 -24.81 31.77 11.60
CA LEU A 724 -24.41 31.23 12.90
C LEU A 724 -24.84 32.19 14.01
N THR A 725 -25.35 31.62 15.10
CA THR A 725 -25.58 32.37 16.34
C THR A 725 -24.25 32.69 17.04
N ARG A 726 -24.28 33.67 17.96
CA ARG A 726 -23.07 33.99 18.77
C ARG A 726 -22.56 32.79 19.57
N ALA A 727 -23.46 31.94 20.06
CA ALA A 727 -23.11 30.75 20.82
C ALA A 727 -22.34 29.72 19.97
N GLU A 728 -22.78 29.49 18.73
CA GLU A 728 -22.10 28.60 17.79
C GLU A 728 -20.74 29.14 17.38
N ILE A 729 -20.60 30.45 17.16
CA ILE A 729 -19.30 31.08 16.87
C ILE A 729 -18.30 30.80 18.00
N GLU A 730 -18.68 30.98 19.27
CA GLU A 730 -17.79 30.69 20.40
C GLU A 730 -17.53 29.18 20.60
N GLN A 731 -18.49 28.31 20.22
CA GLN A 731 -18.29 26.86 20.18
C GLN A 731 -17.26 26.45 19.11
N TRP A 732 -17.28 27.08 17.93
CA TRP A 732 -16.40 26.74 16.81
C TRP A 732 -15.04 27.45 16.84
N ARG A 733 -14.91 28.59 17.54
CA ARG A 733 -13.66 29.37 17.65
C ARG A 733 -12.42 28.51 18.04
N PRO A 734 -12.49 27.56 19.00
CA PRO A 734 -11.33 26.74 19.37
C PRO A 734 -10.82 25.81 18.27
N ALA A 735 -11.64 25.47 17.27
CA ALA A 735 -11.23 24.60 16.17
C ALA A 735 -10.33 25.29 15.13
N GLY A 736 -10.18 26.62 15.19
CA GLY A 736 -9.25 27.40 14.37
C GLY A 736 -7.80 27.42 14.86
N VAL A 737 -7.50 26.79 15.99
CA VAL A 737 -6.15 26.79 16.58
C VAL A 737 -5.19 25.95 15.72
N CYS A 738 -4.07 26.56 15.33
CA CYS A 738 -2.99 25.94 14.57
C CYS A 738 -1.77 25.64 15.46
N THR A 739 -0.89 24.75 14.98
CA THR A 739 0.21 24.13 15.75
C THR A 739 1.59 24.40 15.16
N PHE A 740 1.73 25.26 14.15
CA PHE A 740 2.97 25.40 13.38
C PHE A 740 4.15 25.83 14.28
N ALA A 741 3.95 26.81 15.17
CA ALA A 741 4.99 27.28 16.08
C ALA A 741 5.43 26.19 17.07
N ASP A 742 4.51 25.38 17.58
CA ASP A 742 4.83 24.31 18.52
C ASP A 742 5.53 23.14 17.84
N LEU A 743 5.13 22.79 16.62
CA LEU A 743 5.82 21.80 15.78
C LEU A 743 7.26 22.27 15.47
N ALA A 744 7.44 23.54 15.11
CA ALA A 744 8.76 24.13 14.86
C ALA A 744 9.64 24.15 16.12
N ARG A 745 9.10 24.59 17.26
CA ARG A 745 9.79 24.56 18.57
C ARG A 745 10.22 23.14 18.94
N PHE A 746 9.31 22.17 18.82
CA PHE A 746 9.58 20.77 19.15
C PHE A 746 10.71 20.20 18.30
N LYS A 747 10.59 20.26 16.96
CA LYS A 747 11.58 19.68 16.03
C LYS A 747 12.93 20.40 16.05
N LEU A 748 12.97 21.72 16.29
CA LEU A 748 14.21 22.52 16.28
C LEU A 748 14.84 22.74 17.67
N SER A 749 14.17 22.35 18.76
CA SER A 749 14.63 22.53 20.15
C SER A 749 16.11 22.17 20.37
N GLY A 750 16.53 20.97 19.95
CA GLY A 750 17.91 20.49 20.09
C GLY A 750 18.96 21.20 19.21
N ARG A 751 18.53 22.08 18.28
CA ARG A 751 19.39 22.99 17.52
C ARG A 751 19.37 24.42 18.06
N LEU A 752 18.28 24.86 18.68
CA LEU A 752 18.16 26.19 19.32
C LEU A 752 18.89 26.26 20.67
N GLN A 753 19.14 25.12 21.32
CA GLN A 753 19.92 25.01 22.55
C GLN A 753 21.45 24.95 22.32
N ARG A 754 21.91 24.96 21.06
CA ARG A 754 23.32 24.91 20.66
C ARG A 754 23.74 26.23 20.00
#